data_AF-A0A7H4MGW4-F1
#
_entry.id   AF-A0A7H4MGW4-F1
#
_cell.length_a   1.000
_cell.length_b   1.000
_cell.length_c   1.000
_cell.angle_alpha   90.00
_cell.angle_beta   90.00
_cell.angle_gamma   90.00
#
_symmetry.space_group_name_H-M   'P 1'
#
loop_
_entity.id
_entity.type
_entity.pdbx_description
1 polymer ?
#
loop_
_entity_poly.entity_id
_entity_poly.type
_entity_poly.pdbx_seq_one_letter_code
_entity_poly.pdbx_strand_id
1 'polypeptide(L)'
;MSLISMHGAWLSFSDAPLLDNAELHIEDNERVCLVGRNGAGKSTLMKILNREQGLDDGRIIYEQDLIVARLQQDPPRNVAGTVYDFVAEGIAEQAAYLKAYHDVSHQVMTDPSDKNLNELARLQEQLDNLGLWQLDSRINEVIEQLGLNADAQLASLSGGWLRKAALGRALVSGPRVLLLDEPTNHLDIETIDWLEGFLKSFKGTIIFISHDRSFIRNMATRIVDLDRGKLVTYPGNYDQYLLDKEEALRVEELQNAEFDRKLAQEEVWIRQGIKARRTRNEGRVRALKAMRRERGERREVMGSAKMQVEEASRSGKIVFEMENVNYQVDGKVLVKDFSAQIQRGDKIALIGPNGCGKTTLLKLMLGQLQADSGRIHVGTKLEVAYFDQHRAELDPDRTVMDNLAEGKQEVMVNGKPRHVLGYLQDFLFHPKRAMTPVRALSGGERNRLLLARLFLKPSNLLILDEPTNDLDVETLELLEELIDGYQGTVMLVSHDRQFVDNTVTECWIFEGGGHIGQYVGGYHDARGQQAQSLAQKQTIVKKTTEVAQPKAETVKRGGNKLSYNLQRELEQLPQKLETLEAELQTLQEQVADPDFFGQSHDRTQQVLAQLAEAEQALEAAFERWEYLEGLKKRRLSRGVVMCDHHHAARHILCPQCDLLVALPQLEHRQKAACPRCGTTLTTTWDAPRQRPTAYALVALFMLLLANLFPFIYMKVGGISSEIALLEIPNVLFTEDYASLGTFFLLFVQLVPAFCLVTILLLVNRVRMPAGLKAFLARILFHLKTWGMAEIFLAGVLVSFVKLMAYGDIGIGLSFIPWCMFCLLQLRTFQCVDRRWLWDDIAPMPTITQPLKVGVAGIRQGLRSCGCCTAVLTADQTVCPRCHSKGTARRKNSLQWTLALLVTSFILYLPANIMPIMITDLLGDKMPSTIMAGVVLLWSEGSYPVALVIFIASIMVPTLKMIAIAWLCWNANGNGARDSERMHLIYEVVEFVGRWSMIDVFVIAVLSALVRMGGLMNIYPAIGAVMFALVVVMTMFSAMTFDPRLLWDREPDSSHEEIQQHGK
;
A
#
# COMPACT_ATOMS: atom_id res chain seq x y z
N MET A 1 38.13 3.81 -14.50
CA MET A 1 38.55 5.17 -14.09
C MET A 1 37.33 6.05 -14.14
N SER A 2 37.15 6.97 -13.18
CA SER A 2 36.01 7.90 -13.18
C SER A 2 36.15 8.92 -14.32
N LEU A 3 35.11 9.10 -15.13
CA LEU A 3 35.06 10.15 -16.16
C LEU A 3 34.96 11.55 -15.53
N ILE A 4 34.16 11.67 -14.47
CA ILE A 4 33.95 12.91 -13.72
C ILE A 4 33.98 12.59 -12.22
N SER A 5 34.75 13.35 -11.46
CA SER A 5 34.82 13.25 -9.99
C SER A 5 34.64 14.61 -9.34
N MET A 6 33.70 14.70 -8.41
CA MET A 6 33.35 15.90 -7.64
C MET A 6 33.62 15.68 -6.16
N HIS A 7 34.33 16.61 -5.54
CA HIS A 7 34.75 16.53 -4.14
C HIS A 7 34.41 17.81 -3.37
N GLY A 8 33.70 17.65 -2.26
CA GLY A 8 33.37 18.72 -1.32
C GLY A 8 32.63 19.89 -1.97
N ALA A 9 31.76 19.62 -2.94
CA ALA A 9 31.13 20.67 -3.72
C ALA A 9 30.13 21.47 -2.89
N TRP A 10 30.24 22.79 -2.99
CA TRP A 10 29.35 23.76 -2.35
C TRP A 10 28.79 24.74 -3.37
N LEU A 11 27.48 24.97 -3.33
CA LEU A 11 26.83 26.00 -4.14
C LEU A 11 25.58 26.52 -3.42
N SER A 12 25.43 27.84 -3.30
CA SER A 12 24.24 28.47 -2.71
C SER A 12 23.77 29.70 -3.49
N PHE A 13 22.49 29.74 -3.85
CA PHE A 13 21.83 30.95 -4.38
C PHE A 13 20.92 31.66 -3.36
N SER A 14 20.68 31.05 -2.19
CA SER A 14 19.75 31.57 -1.16
C SER A 14 20.25 31.28 0.25
N ASP A 15 19.41 31.45 1.28
CA ASP A 15 19.76 31.11 2.67
C ASP A 15 20.12 29.62 2.86
N ALA A 16 19.63 28.73 1.98
CA ALA A 16 19.94 27.31 2.00
C ALA A 16 20.82 26.92 0.80
N PRO A 17 21.96 26.21 1.02
CA PRO A 17 22.81 25.70 -0.05
C PRO A 17 22.10 24.61 -0.86
N LEU A 18 22.26 24.69 -2.20
CA LEU A 18 21.81 23.67 -3.15
C LEU A 18 22.73 22.44 -3.15
N LEU A 19 24.02 22.64 -2.91
CA LEU A 19 25.00 21.58 -2.69
C LEU A 19 25.75 21.90 -1.39
N ASP A 20 25.78 20.94 -0.48
CA ASP A 20 26.36 21.03 0.85
C ASP A 20 27.37 19.90 1.03
N ASN A 21 28.65 20.22 0.77
CA ASN A 21 29.77 19.29 0.82
C ASN A 21 29.52 18.00 0.03
N ALA A 22 28.99 18.14 -1.19
CA ALA A 22 28.51 17.02 -2.00
C ALA A 22 29.68 16.27 -2.68
N GLU A 23 29.57 14.94 -2.73
CA GLU A 23 30.51 14.04 -3.40
C GLU A 23 29.81 13.27 -4.52
N LEU A 24 30.45 13.14 -5.68
CA LEU A 24 29.91 12.41 -6.82
C LEU A 24 31.02 11.84 -7.70
N HIS A 25 30.88 10.57 -8.07
CA HIS A 25 31.78 9.87 -8.98
C HIS A 25 30.97 9.23 -10.10
N ILE A 26 31.33 9.56 -11.34
CA ILE A 26 30.70 9.04 -12.55
C ILE A 26 31.71 8.14 -13.28
N GLU A 27 31.31 6.91 -13.54
CA GLU A 27 32.11 5.92 -14.26
C GLU A 27 31.67 5.75 -15.72
N ASP A 28 32.45 4.98 -16.48
CA ASP A 28 32.20 4.73 -17.90
C ASP A 28 31.08 3.69 -18.09
N ASN A 29 30.23 3.88 -19.09
CA ASN A 29 29.05 3.07 -19.41
C ASN A 29 27.98 2.96 -18.30
N GLU A 30 27.96 3.91 -17.35
CA GLU A 30 26.88 4.01 -16.36
C GLU A 30 25.64 4.71 -16.95
N ARG A 31 24.44 4.33 -16.47
CA ARG A 31 23.21 5.08 -16.68
C ARG A 31 22.70 5.59 -15.34
N VAL A 32 23.13 6.80 -15.00
CA VAL A 32 22.89 7.42 -13.70
C VAL A 32 21.63 8.27 -13.77
N CYS A 33 20.62 7.94 -12.97
CA CYS A 33 19.44 8.77 -12.80
C CYS A 33 19.63 9.71 -11.61
N LEU A 34 19.45 11.01 -11.83
CA LEU A 34 19.41 12.01 -10.77
C LEU A 34 17.96 12.20 -10.31
N VAL A 35 17.67 11.82 -9.07
CA VAL A 35 16.35 11.99 -8.43
C VAL A 35 16.43 13.02 -7.30
N GLY A 36 15.29 13.57 -6.92
CA GLY A 36 15.19 14.59 -5.88
C GLY A 36 14.00 15.52 -6.10
N ARG A 37 13.66 16.31 -5.10
CA ARG A 37 12.50 17.23 -5.14
C ARG A 37 12.72 18.36 -6.15
N ASN A 38 11.66 18.98 -6.65
CA ASN A 38 11.81 20.22 -7.42
C ASN A 38 12.43 21.33 -6.58
N GLY A 39 13.32 22.09 -7.22
CA GLY A 39 14.13 23.09 -6.54
C GLY A 39 15.28 22.53 -5.69
N ALA A 40 15.49 21.21 -5.63
CA ALA A 40 16.63 20.62 -4.91
C ALA A 40 17.99 20.92 -5.57
N GLY A 41 18.00 21.29 -6.86
CA GLY A 41 19.20 21.65 -7.61
C GLY A 41 19.62 20.68 -8.71
N LYS A 42 18.77 19.72 -9.13
CA LYS A 42 19.08 18.69 -10.15
C LYS A 42 19.61 19.28 -11.47
N SER A 43 18.85 20.20 -12.07
CA SER A 43 19.26 20.85 -13.33
C SER A 43 20.46 21.78 -13.14
N THR A 44 20.65 22.35 -11.94
CA THR A 44 21.86 23.10 -11.59
C THR A 44 23.08 22.18 -11.54
N LEU A 45 22.95 20.97 -10.98
CA LEU A 45 23.99 19.95 -11.00
C LEU A 45 24.35 19.55 -12.44
N MET A 46 23.37 19.42 -13.34
CA MET A 46 23.63 19.19 -14.77
C MET A 46 24.44 20.34 -15.41
N LYS A 47 24.10 21.59 -15.09
CA LYS A 47 24.86 22.78 -15.55
C LYS A 47 26.31 22.75 -15.05
N ILE A 48 26.52 22.36 -13.80
CA ILE A 48 27.84 22.20 -13.21
C ILE A 48 28.63 21.12 -13.95
N LEU A 49 28.03 19.94 -14.17
CA LEU A 49 28.67 18.84 -14.90
C LEU A 49 29.02 19.24 -16.35
N ASN A 50 28.18 20.04 -17.00
CA ASN A 50 28.41 20.55 -18.36
C ASN A 50 29.34 21.79 -18.43
N ARG A 51 29.95 22.22 -17.32
CA ARG A 51 30.84 23.40 -17.25
C ARG A 51 30.15 24.74 -17.55
N GLU A 52 28.83 24.81 -17.46
CA GLU A 52 28.06 26.05 -17.63
C GLU A 52 28.03 26.90 -16.34
N GLN A 53 28.14 26.25 -15.18
CA GLN A 53 28.04 26.89 -13.86
C GLN A 53 29.21 26.46 -12.97
N GLY A 54 29.89 27.43 -12.35
CA GLY A 54 30.93 27.17 -11.35
C GLY A 54 30.36 26.85 -9.96
N LEU A 55 31.18 26.20 -9.13
CA LEU A 55 30.94 25.99 -7.71
C LEU A 55 31.42 27.20 -6.89
N ASP A 56 30.83 27.41 -5.71
CA ASP A 56 31.31 28.42 -4.74
C ASP A 56 32.53 27.90 -3.97
N ASP A 57 32.52 26.61 -3.60
CA ASP A 57 33.63 25.89 -2.96
C ASP A 57 33.66 24.43 -3.43
N GLY A 58 34.79 23.74 -3.20
CA GLY A 58 35.04 22.38 -3.67
C GLY A 58 35.69 22.32 -5.06
N ARG A 59 35.84 21.10 -5.60
CA ARG A 59 36.50 20.88 -6.91
C ARG A 59 35.85 19.79 -7.74
N ILE A 60 35.92 19.95 -9.06
CA ILE A 60 35.50 18.95 -10.05
C ILE A 60 36.68 18.63 -10.96
N ILE A 61 36.89 17.34 -11.19
CA ILE A 61 37.97 16.79 -12.02
C ILE A 61 37.32 16.02 -13.16
N TYR A 62 37.77 16.28 -14.39
CA TYR A 62 37.33 15.61 -15.60
C TYR A 62 38.49 14.78 -16.17
N GLU A 63 38.18 13.65 -16.80
CA GLU A 63 39.13 12.93 -17.65
C GLU A 63 39.61 13.83 -18.82
N GLN A 64 40.84 13.63 -19.28
CA GLN A 64 41.40 14.36 -20.41
C GLN A 64 40.55 14.14 -21.68
N ASP A 65 40.36 15.21 -22.46
CA ASP A 65 39.60 15.21 -23.72
C ASP A 65 38.15 14.70 -23.63
N LEU A 66 37.55 14.73 -22.42
CA LEU A 66 36.17 14.31 -22.22
C LEU A 66 35.18 15.28 -22.88
N ILE A 67 34.45 14.77 -23.88
CA ILE A 67 33.32 15.48 -24.50
C ILE A 67 32.04 15.16 -23.73
N VAL A 68 31.44 16.20 -23.15
CA VAL A 68 30.15 16.16 -22.47
C VAL A 68 29.15 16.92 -23.34
N ALA A 69 28.00 16.32 -23.62
CA ALA A 69 26.92 16.99 -24.33
C ALA A 69 25.65 16.95 -23.50
N ARG A 70 24.86 18.03 -23.57
CA ARG A 70 23.62 18.16 -22.83
C ARG A 70 22.45 18.41 -23.76
N LEU A 71 21.39 17.63 -23.59
CA LEU A 71 20.07 17.93 -24.12
C LEU A 71 19.37 18.89 -23.17
N GLN A 72 19.04 20.08 -23.67
CA GLN A 72 18.30 21.08 -22.90
C GLN A 72 16.81 20.68 -22.75
N GLN A 73 16.18 21.19 -21.69
CA GLN A 73 14.80 20.86 -21.32
C GLN A 73 13.75 21.34 -22.34
N ASP A 74 13.98 22.48 -22.98
CA ASP A 74 13.13 23.01 -24.05
C ASP A 74 13.96 23.29 -25.30
N PRO A 75 13.68 22.65 -26.44
CA PRO A 75 14.27 23.08 -27.69
C PRO A 75 13.77 24.49 -28.02
N PRO A 76 14.65 25.39 -28.51
CA PRO A 76 14.26 26.75 -28.85
C PRO A 76 13.09 26.73 -29.85
N ARG A 77 11.95 27.28 -29.42
CA ARG A 77 10.78 27.45 -30.28
C ARG A 77 11.03 28.66 -31.18
N ASN A 78 10.80 28.51 -32.49
CA ASN A 78 11.05 29.52 -33.54
C ASN A 78 12.50 29.62 -34.06
N VAL A 79 13.25 28.51 -34.10
CA VAL A 79 14.49 28.48 -34.89
C VAL A 79 14.15 28.35 -36.38
N ALA A 80 14.62 29.30 -37.18
CA ALA A 80 14.58 29.22 -38.64
C ALA A 80 15.76 28.35 -39.14
N GLY A 81 15.49 27.49 -40.12
CA GLY A 81 16.50 26.60 -40.70
C GLY A 81 15.98 25.19 -40.96
N THR A 82 16.82 24.39 -41.61
CA THR A 82 16.58 22.96 -41.84
C THR A 82 17.02 22.12 -40.63
N VAL A 83 16.61 20.84 -40.59
CA VAL A 83 17.11 19.89 -39.59
C VAL A 83 18.63 19.77 -39.67
N TYR A 84 19.19 19.72 -40.87
CA TYR A 84 20.63 19.67 -41.08
C TYR A 84 21.34 20.84 -40.41
N ASP A 85 20.86 22.07 -40.64
CA ASP A 85 21.45 23.28 -40.06
C ASP A 85 21.45 23.25 -38.53
N PHE A 86 20.35 22.80 -37.94
CA PHE A 86 20.20 22.76 -36.49
C PHE A 86 21.08 21.69 -35.84
N VAL A 87 21.22 20.54 -36.48
CA VAL A 87 22.07 19.44 -36.02
C VAL A 87 23.55 19.82 -36.16
N ALA A 88 23.93 20.49 -37.26
CA ALA A 88 25.29 20.98 -37.50
C ALA A 88 25.76 21.99 -36.42
N GLU A 89 24.86 22.79 -35.82
CA GLU A 89 25.21 23.69 -34.70
C GLU A 89 25.79 22.98 -33.48
N GLY A 90 25.65 21.65 -33.38
CA GLY A 90 26.31 20.84 -32.36
C GLY A 90 27.84 20.90 -32.42
N ILE A 91 28.41 21.36 -33.53
CA ILE A 91 29.86 21.36 -33.81
C ILE A 91 30.43 22.78 -34.04
N ALA A 92 29.94 23.78 -33.30
CA ALA A 92 30.50 25.15 -33.20
C ALA A 92 31.07 25.76 -34.51
N GLU A 93 32.29 26.34 -34.49
CA GLU A 93 32.89 27.16 -35.57
C GLU A 93 32.93 26.46 -36.95
N GLN A 94 32.96 25.12 -36.96
CA GLN A 94 32.99 24.29 -38.17
C GLN A 94 31.63 24.23 -38.88
N ALA A 95 30.53 24.44 -38.16
CA ALA A 95 29.17 24.37 -38.69
C ALA A 95 28.88 25.43 -39.75
N ALA A 96 29.51 26.60 -39.68
CA ALA A 96 29.28 27.70 -40.63
C ALA A 96 29.69 27.33 -42.06
N TYR A 97 30.81 26.61 -42.22
CA TYR A 97 31.30 26.16 -43.53
C TYR A 97 30.42 25.06 -44.11
N LEU A 98 29.95 24.14 -43.28
CA LEU A 98 29.05 23.04 -43.67
C LEU A 98 27.67 23.55 -44.08
N LYS A 99 27.08 24.49 -43.31
CA LYS A 99 25.80 25.14 -43.65
C LYS A 99 25.87 25.88 -44.98
N ALA A 100 26.90 26.71 -45.16
CA ALA A 100 27.08 27.46 -46.40
C ALA A 100 27.22 26.53 -47.61
N TYR A 101 27.93 25.40 -47.46
CA TYR A 101 28.06 24.40 -48.51
C TYR A 101 26.71 23.72 -48.83
N HIS A 102 25.93 23.32 -47.82
CA HIS A 102 24.60 22.71 -48.00
C HIS A 102 23.63 23.65 -48.73
N ASP A 103 23.57 24.92 -48.31
CA ASP A 103 22.72 25.95 -48.92
C ASP A 103 23.07 26.18 -50.40
N VAL A 104 24.36 26.34 -50.71
CA VAL A 104 24.82 26.57 -52.08
C VAL A 104 24.62 25.32 -52.95
N SER A 105 24.78 24.12 -52.39
CA SER A 105 24.50 22.85 -53.09
C SER A 105 23.05 22.76 -53.55
N HIS A 106 22.08 23.06 -52.67
CA HIS A 106 20.66 23.12 -53.01
C HIS A 106 20.34 24.22 -54.03
N GLN A 107 20.99 25.39 -53.91
CA GLN A 107 20.85 26.46 -54.89
C GLN A 107 21.37 26.06 -56.27
N VAL A 108 22.49 25.33 -56.35
CA VAL A 108 23.04 24.82 -57.63
C VAL A 108 22.09 23.82 -58.29
N MET A 109 21.32 23.05 -57.52
CA MET A 109 20.30 22.14 -58.09
C MET A 109 19.16 22.88 -58.80
N THR A 110 18.86 24.11 -58.37
CA THR A 110 17.74 24.92 -58.91
C THR A 110 18.19 26.03 -59.87
N ASP A 111 19.39 26.57 -59.67
CA ASP A 111 20.06 27.59 -60.49
C ASP A 111 21.57 27.28 -60.62
N PRO A 112 21.98 26.52 -61.64
CA PRO A 112 23.37 26.16 -61.89
C PRO A 112 24.13 27.27 -62.62
N SER A 113 24.06 28.51 -62.13
CA SER A 113 24.83 29.63 -62.67
C SER A 113 26.32 29.53 -62.31
N ASP A 114 27.19 30.09 -63.16
CA ASP A 114 28.65 30.12 -62.92
C ASP A 114 29.01 30.74 -61.56
N LYS A 115 28.17 31.67 -61.07
CA LYS A 115 28.35 32.29 -59.76
C LYS A 115 28.19 31.26 -58.63
N ASN A 116 27.12 30.47 -58.66
CA ASN A 116 26.81 29.48 -57.61
C ASN A 116 27.79 28.29 -57.69
N LEU A 117 28.18 27.87 -58.90
CA LEU A 117 29.17 26.81 -59.10
C LEU A 117 30.57 27.20 -58.57
N ASN A 118 31.01 28.44 -58.78
CA ASN A 118 32.28 28.93 -58.25
C ASN A 118 32.27 29.07 -56.73
N GLU A 119 31.16 29.53 -56.14
CA GLU A 119 31.02 29.61 -54.69
C GLU A 119 31.00 28.22 -54.05
N LEU A 120 30.32 27.25 -54.67
CA LEU A 120 30.33 25.85 -54.23
C LEU A 120 31.76 25.28 -54.24
N ALA A 121 32.51 25.49 -55.33
CA ALA A 121 33.90 25.01 -55.45
C ALA A 121 34.82 25.62 -54.37
N ARG A 122 34.64 26.91 -54.06
CA ARG A 122 35.39 27.60 -53.00
C ARG A 122 35.09 27.00 -51.62
N LEU A 123 33.81 26.77 -51.31
CA LEU A 123 33.40 26.16 -50.04
C LEU A 123 33.91 24.71 -49.94
N GLN A 124 33.88 23.96 -51.05
CA GLN A 124 34.42 22.61 -51.12
C GLN A 124 35.93 22.56 -50.78
N GLU A 125 36.72 23.47 -51.35
CA GLU A 125 38.15 23.60 -51.05
C GLU A 125 38.43 23.97 -49.58
N GLN A 126 37.59 24.82 -48.98
CA GLN A 126 37.69 25.16 -47.57
C GLN A 126 37.38 23.97 -46.64
N LEU A 127 36.39 23.15 -47.00
CA LEU A 127 36.05 21.93 -46.27
C LEU A 127 37.17 20.87 -46.34
N ASP A 128 37.78 20.70 -47.52
CA ASP A 128 38.93 19.82 -47.73
C ASP A 128 40.12 20.21 -46.86
N ASN A 129 40.48 21.51 -46.87
CA ASN A 129 41.63 22.04 -46.12
C ASN A 129 41.46 21.91 -44.60
N LEU A 130 40.23 22.02 -44.09
CA LEU A 130 39.91 21.91 -42.68
C LEU A 130 39.55 20.47 -42.24
N GLY A 131 39.52 19.51 -43.17
CA GLY A 131 39.20 18.10 -42.90
C GLY A 131 37.77 17.86 -42.42
N LEU A 132 36.81 18.71 -42.82
CA LEU A 132 35.47 18.76 -42.22
C LEU A 132 34.47 17.74 -42.81
N TRP A 133 34.82 17.02 -43.88
CA TRP A 133 33.95 15.98 -44.48
C TRP A 133 33.57 14.85 -43.55
N GLN A 134 34.43 14.52 -42.59
CA GLN A 134 34.12 13.53 -41.56
C GLN A 134 32.96 13.99 -40.67
N LEU A 135 32.82 15.30 -40.44
CA LEU A 135 31.72 15.87 -39.68
C LEU A 135 30.43 15.89 -40.48
N ASP A 136 30.49 16.17 -41.79
CA ASP A 136 29.33 16.08 -42.69
C ASP A 136 28.76 14.65 -42.72
N SER A 137 29.63 13.66 -42.93
CA SER A 137 29.25 12.24 -42.90
C SER A 137 28.59 11.88 -41.56
N ARG A 138 29.17 12.37 -40.45
CA ARG A 138 28.64 12.15 -39.11
C ARG A 138 27.28 12.81 -38.88
N ILE A 139 27.07 14.03 -39.37
CA ILE A 139 25.77 14.73 -39.27
C ILE A 139 24.70 13.88 -39.97
N ASN A 140 24.98 13.42 -41.19
CA ASN A 140 24.06 12.61 -41.96
C ASN A 140 23.80 11.25 -41.30
N GLU A 141 24.83 10.57 -40.78
CA GLU A 141 24.68 9.34 -40.00
C GLU A 141 23.78 9.53 -38.77
N VAL A 142 23.95 10.62 -38.01
CA VAL A 142 23.12 10.91 -36.84
C VAL A 142 21.68 11.22 -37.26
N ILE A 143 21.47 12.01 -38.31
CA ILE A 143 20.13 12.32 -38.83
C ILE A 143 19.41 11.05 -39.30
N GLU A 144 20.13 10.17 -40.01
CA GLU A 144 19.61 8.89 -40.48
C GLU A 144 19.29 7.96 -39.31
N GLN A 145 20.17 7.86 -38.31
CA GLN A 145 19.95 7.07 -37.10
C GLN A 145 18.73 7.53 -36.31
N LEU A 146 18.43 8.83 -36.35
CA LEU A 146 17.25 9.42 -35.69
C LEU A 146 15.98 9.33 -36.55
N GLY A 147 16.09 8.92 -37.82
CA GLY A 147 14.99 8.84 -38.78
C GLY A 147 14.43 10.20 -39.18
N LEU A 148 15.27 11.24 -39.19
CA LEU A 148 14.88 12.60 -39.56
C LEU A 148 15.18 12.88 -41.04
N ASN A 149 14.43 13.79 -41.65
CA ASN A 149 14.77 14.32 -42.97
C ASN A 149 15.62 15.58 -42.81
N ALA A 150 16.83 15.57 -43.38
CA ALA A 150 17.79 16.67 -43.33
C ALA A 150 17.21 18.00 -43.83
N ASP A 151 16.41 17.97 -44.89
CA ASP A 151 15.88 19.16 -45.57
C ASP A 151 14.55 19.65 -44.99
N ALA A 152 13.98 18.94 -44.00
CA ALA A 152 12.73 19.36 -43.38
C ALA A 152 12.93 20.67 -42.60
N GLN A 153 11.96 21.59 -42.70
CA GLN A 153 11.99 22.83 -41.92
C GLN A 153 11.65 22.57 -40.46
N LEU A 154 12.45 23.11 -39.53
CA LEU A 154 12.22 22.95 -38.08
C LEU A 154 10.83 23.41 -37.64
N ALA A 155 10.31 24.50 -38.25
CA ALA A 155 8.99 25.03 -37.95
C ALA A 155 7.83 24.08 -38.32
N SER A 156 8.07 23.12 -39.22
CA SER A 156 7.08 22.13 -39.65
C SER A 156 7.06 20.87 -38.78
N LEU A 157 8.06 20.69 -37.92
CA LEU A 157 8.19 19.51 -37.07
C LEU A 157 7.31 19.60 -35.83
N SER A 158 6.72 18.47 -35.43
CA SER A 158 6.02 18.39 -34.14
C SER A 158 7.01 18.32 -32.97
N GLY A 159 6.55 18.57 -31.74
CA GLY A 159 7.42 18.66 -30.56
C GLY A 159 8.34 17.44 -30.35
N GLY A 160 7.85 16.23 -30.62
CA GLY A 160 8.66 15.01 -30.54
C GLY A 160 9.78 14.96 -31.59
N TRP A 161 9.52 15.45 -32.80
CA TRP A 161 10.51 15.52 -33.87
C TRP A 161 11.55 16.62 -33.61
N LEU A 162 11.14 17.75 -33.04
CA LEU A 162 12.06 18.79 -32.55
C LEU A 162 12.97 18.23 -31.44
N ARG A 163 12.44 17.39 -30.55
CA ARG A 163 13.23 16.73 -29.51
C ARG A 163 14.27 15.78 -30.10
N LYS A 164 13.90 14.99 -31.11
CA LYS A 164 14.84 14.15 -31.87
C LYS A 164 15.94 14.99 -32.53
N ALA A 165 15.58 16.11 -33.17
CA ALA A 165 16.56 17.01 -33.78
C ALA A 165 17.52 17.60 -32.73
N ALA A 166 17.01 17.97 -31.55
CA ALA A 166 17.83 18.46 -30.44
C ALA A 166 18.75 17.37 -29.85
N LEU A 167 18.29 16.13 -29.81
CA LEU A 167 19.13 14.98 -29.47
C LEU A 167 20.23 14.78 -30.52
N GLY A 168 19.90 14.90 -31.80
CA GLY A 168 20.88 14.87 -32.89
C GLY A 168 21.98 15.90 -32.73
N ARG A 169 21.59 17.15 -32.48
CA ARG A 169 22.54 18.24 -32.17
C ARG A 169 23.50 17.89 -31.02
N ALA A 170 23.00 17.24 -29.95
CA ALA A 170 23.85 16.82 -28.84
C ALA A 170 24.80 15.67 -29.20
N LEU A 171 24.38 14.75 -30.09
CA LEU A 171 25.12 13.54 -30.46
C LEU A 171 26.22 13.79 -31.50
N VAL A 172 26.07 14.80 -32.35
CA VAL A 172 27.03 15.07 -33.45
C VAL A 172 28.42 15.41 -32.92
N SER A 173 28.52 15.99 -31.72
CA SER A 173 29.81 16.26 -31.08
C SER A 173 30.55 14.98 -30.66
N GLY A 174 29.87 13.84 -30.57
CA GLY A 174 30.45 12.59 -30.11
C GLY A 174 30.70 12.49 -28.62
N PRO A 175 29.71 12.77 -27.78
CA PRO A 175 29.91 12.75 -26.34
C PRO A 175 30.22 11.34 -25.83
N ARG A 176 31.15 11.25 -24.86
CA ARG A 176 31.27 10.06 -23.99
C ARG A 176 30.30 10.13 -22.81
N VAL A 177 29.91 11.35 -22.40
CA VAL A 177 28.90 11.58 -21.36
C VAL A 177 27.75 12.38 -21.95
N LEU A 178 26.56 11.79 -21.95
CA LEU A 178 25.32 12.43 -22.40
C LEU A 178 24.47 12.83 -21.19
N LEU A 179 24.17 14.12 -21.09
CA LEU A 179 23.32 14.69 -20.04
C LEU A 179 21.91 14.95 -20.58
N LEU A 180 20.88 14.38 -19.96
CA LEU A 180 19.50 14.50 -20.39
C LEU A 180 18.65 15.14 -19.27
N ASP A 181 18.16 16.35 -19.51
CA ASP A 181 17.32 17.09 -18.55
C ASP A 181 15.84 16.93 -18.97
N GLU A 182 15.09 16.07 -18.27
CA GLU A 182 13.68 15.72 -18.54
C GLU A 182 13.40 15.36 -20.01
N PRO A 183 14.03 14.31 -20.55
CA PRO A 183 13.98 14.00 -21.97
C PRO A 183 12.62 13.44 -22.43
N THR A 184 11.80 12.94 -21.50
CA THR A 184 10.46 12.39 -21.76
C THR A 184 9.36 13.45 -21.79
N ASN A 185 9.65 14.68 -21.35
CA ASN A 185 8.64 15.72 -21.24
C ASN A 185 8.10 16.14 -22.62
N HIS A 186 6.78 16.28 -22.71
CA HIS A 186 6.02 16.59 -23.93
C HIS A 186 6.18 15.57 -25.09
N LEU A 187 6.64 14.35 -24.80
CA LEU A 187 6.70 13.26 -25.77
C LEU A 187 5.48 12.35 -25.66
N ASP A 188 5.04 11.81 -26.80
CA ASP A 188 4.05 10.74 -26.77
C ASP A 188 4.67 9.39 -26.42
N ILE A 189 3.80 8.45 -26.05
CA ILE A 189 4.20 7.14 -25.54
C ILE A 189 5.07 6.36 -26.54
N GLU A 190 4.77 6.47 -27.84
CA GLU A 190 5.53 5.83 -28.92
C GLU A 190 6.92 6.44 -29.08
N THR A 191 7.04 7.78 -28.99
CA THR A 191 8.35 8.44 -29.05
C THR A 191 9.18 8.16 -27.81
N ILE A 192 8.56 8.00 -26.64
CA ILE A 192 9.24 7.56 -25.40
C ILE A 192 9.79 6.14 -25.56
N ASP A 193 8.99 5.18 -26.07
CA ASP A 193 9.45 3.81 -26.33
C ASP A 193 10.65 3.81 -27.31
N TRP A 194 10.58 4.63 -28.37
CA TRP A 194 11.68 4.80 -29.32
C TRP A 194 12.93 5.40 -28.65
N LEU A 195 12.77 6.44 -27.83
CA LEU A 195 13.87 7.11 -27.14
C LEU A 195 14.56 6.16 -26.16
N GLU A 196 13.78 5.39 -25.40
CA GLU A 196 14.30 4.37 -24.49
C GLU A 196 15.13 3.32 -25.25
N GLY A 197 14.60 2.80 -26.37
CA GLY A 197 15.33 1.86 -27.22
C GLY A 197 16.62 2.44 -27.79
N PHE A 198 16.57 3.70 -28.25
CA PHE A 198 17.73 4.42 -28.76
C PHE A 198 18.80 4.61 -27.68
N LEU A 199 18.44 5.13 -26.50
CA LEU A 199 19.38 5.42 -25.42
C LEU A 199 19.99 4.15 -24.82
N LYS A 200 19.28 3.00 -24.84
CA LYS A 200 19.87 1.70 -24.50
C LYS A 200 20.97 1.25 -25.45
N SER A 201 20.93 1.69 -26.71
CA SER A 201 21.95 1.35 -27.72
C SER A 201 23.18 2.26 -27.68
N PHE A 202 23.11 3.40 -26.97
CA PHE A 202 24.18 4.38 -26.87
C PHE A 202 25.39 3.80 -26.09
N LYS A 203 26.58 3.85 -26.72
CA LYS A 203 27.84 3.35 -26.16
C LYS A 203 28.57 4.48 -25.43
N GLY A 204 28.12 4.79 -24.23
CA GLY A 204 28.71 5.80 -23.36
C GLY A 204 27.94 5.93 -22.05
N THR A 205 28.35 6.89 -21.22
CA THR A 205 27.69 7.16 -19.94
C THR A 205 26.52 8.13 -20.15
N ILE A 206 25.37 7.83 -19.55
CA ILE A 206 24.19 8.68 -19.59
C ILE A 206 23.89 9.14 -18.16
N ILE A 207 23.78 10.44 -17.98
CA ILE A 207 23.23 11.02 -16.75
C ILE A 207 21.90 11.65 -17.15
N PHE A 208 20.82 11.31 -16.47
CA PHE A 208 19.51 11.83 -16.82
C PHE A 208 18.67 12.18 -15.60
N ILE A 209 17.83 13.20 -15.77
CA ILE A 209 16.76 13.57 -14.84
C ILE A 209 15.46 13.21 -15.54
N SER A 210 14.57 12.49 -14.87
CA SER A 210 13.25 12.14 -15.40
C SER A 210 12.27 12.02 -14.25
N HIS A 211 11.05 12.52 -14.45
CA HIS A 211 9.92 12.23 -13.57
C HIS A 211 9.11 10.99 -14.01
N ASP A 212 9.32 10.50 -15.23
CA ASP A 212 8.71 9.25 -15.72
C ASP A 212 9.34 8.03 -15.03
N ARG A 213 8.58 7.42 -14.12
CA ARG A 213 8.98 6.25 -13.33
C ARG A 213 9.29 5.03 -14.21
N SER A 214 8.55 4.85 -15.30
CA SER A 214 8.73 3.72 -16.22
C SER A 214 10.04 3.87 -16.99
N PHE A 215 10.32 5.08 -17.47
CA PHE A 215 11.59 5.41 -18.10
C PHE A 215 12.78 5.22 -17.14
N ILE A 216 12.67 5.70 -15.89
CA ILE A 216 13.72 5.52 -14.88
C ILE A 216 13.98 4.03 -14.61
N ARG A 217 12.94 3.23 -14.39
CA ARG A 217 13.06 1.78 -14.15
C ARG A 217 13.79 1.05 -15.26
N ASN A 218 13.51 1.41 -16.52
CA ASN A 218 14.07 0.73 -17.67
C ASN A 218 15.49 1.20 -18.04
N MET A 219 15.82 2.45 -17.73
CA MET A 219 17.10 3.07 -18.11
C MET A 219 18.15 3.02 -17.01
N ALA A 220 17.78 3.25 -15.75
CA ALA A 220 18.72 3.47 -14.67
C ALA A 220 19.45 2.19 -14.25
N THR A 221 20.78 2.28 -14.14
CA THR A 221 21.62 1.27 -13.47
C THR A 221 22.04 1.70 -12.08
N ARG A 222 21.91 3.00 -11.79
CA ARG A 222 22.31 3.64 -10.55
C ARG A 222 21.44 4.88 -10.33
N ILE A 223 20.98 5.07 -9.10
CA ILE A 223 20.19 6.24 -8.70
C ILE A 223 21.06 7.14 -7.82
N VAL A 224 21.06 8.43 -8.08
CA VAL A 224 21.70 9.44 -7.23
C VAL A 224 20.60 10.38 -6.74
N ASP A 225 20.34 10.34 -5.45
CA ASP A 225 19.32 11.13 -4.78
C ASP A 225 19.92 12.42 -4.23
N LEU A 226 19.40 13.56 -4.70
CA LEU A 226 19.73 14.89 -4.21
C LEU A 226 18.66 15.34 -3.21
N ASP A 227 18.96 15.15 -1.93
CA ASP A 227 18.10 15.56 -0.83
C ASP A 227 18.85 16.51 0.11
N ARG A 228 18.23 17.66 0.41
CA ARG A 228 18.76 18.66 1.35
C ARG A 228 20.21 19.10 1.08
N GLY A 229 20.62 19.14 -0.19
CA GLY A 229 21.96 19.54 -0.63
C GLY A 229 23.02 18.43 -0.56
N LYS A 230 22.64 17.23 -0.12
CA LYS A 230 23.50 16.06 -0.10
C LYS A 230 23.18 15.14 -1.28
N LEU A 231 24.22 14.57 -1.88
CA LEU A 231 24.09 13.54 -2.90
C LEU A 231 24.30 12.18 -2.25
N VAL A 232 23.29 11.31 -2.33
CA VAL A 232 23.37 9.93 -1.85
C VAL A 232 23.26 9.00 -3.06
N THR A 233 24.22 8.09 -3.20
CA THR A 233 24.23 7.11 -4.28
C THR A 233 23.58 5.81 -3.83
N TYR A 234 22.70 5.27 -4.67
CA TYR A 234 22.07 3.97 -4.51
C TYR A 234 22.41 3.09 -5.74
N PRO A 235 23.10 1.96 -5.55
CA PRO A 235 23.36 1.02 -6.65
C PRO A 235 22.10 0.21 -6.97
N GLY A 236 21.85 -0.05 -8.25
CA GLY A 236 20.74 -0.90 -8.69
C GLY A 236 19.61 -0.14 -9.38
N ASN A 237 18.47 -0.82 -9.52
CA ASN A 237 17.30 -0.31 -10.22
C ASN A 237 16.44 0.59 -9.32
N TYR A 238 15.45 1.24 -9.93
CA TYR A 238 14.57 2.18 -9.22
C TYR A 238 13.76 1.53 -8.09
N ASP A 239 13.34 0.27 -8.24
CA ASP A 239 12.55 -0.42 -7.21
C ASP A 239 13.37 -0.74 -5.96
N GLN A 240 14.64 -1.14 -6.13
CA GLN A 240 15.56 -1.32 -5.01
C GLN A 240 15.83 0.00 -4.30
N TYR A 241 16.01 1.09 -5.06
CA TYR A 241 16.17 2.43 -4.52
C TYR A 241 14.99 2.83 -3.62
N LEU A 242 13.74 2.55 -4.02
CA LEU A 242 12.56 2.87 -3.20
C LEU A 242 12.58 2.15 -1.84
N LEU A 243 12.92 0.86 -1.83
CA LEU A 243 13.04 0.07 -0.59
C LEU A 243 14.17 0.59 0.30
N ASP A 244 15.34 0.84 -0.27
CA ASP A 244 16.52 1.34 0.44
C ASP A 244 16.27 2.75 0.99
N LYS A 245 15.57 3.59 0.25
CA LYS A 245 15.18 4.94 0.66
C LYS A 245 14.18 4.91 1.81
N GLU A 246 13.18 4.02 1.77
CA GLU A 246 12.20 3.86 2.86
C GLU A 246 12.88 3.42 4.16
N GLU A 247 13.77 2.42 4.09
CA GLU A 247 14.51 1.97 5.26
C GLU A 247 15.48 3.06 5.77
N ALA A 248 16.14 3.81 4.89
CA ALA A 248 16.98 4.93 5.27
C ALA A 248 16.19 6.04 6.00
N LEU A 249 14.99 6.39 5.49
CA LEU A 249 14.11 7.36 6.15
C LEU A 249 13.61 6.86 7.50
N ARG A 250 13.28 5.57 7.62
CA ARG A 250 12.88 4.95 8.88
C ARG A 250 14.00 4.97 9.92
N VAL A 251 15.23 4.66 9.51
CA VAL A 251 16.42 4.74 10.38
C VAL A 251 16.66 6.19 10.81
N GLU A 252 16.54 7.15 9.88
CA GLU A 252 16.64 8.58 10.19
C GLU A 252 15.57 9.01 11.21
N GLU A 253 14.32 8.57 11.07
CA GLU A 253 13.23 8.88 11.99
C GLU A 253 13.47 8.33 13.40
N LEU A 254 13.95 7.09 13.52
CA LEU A 254 14.34 6.49 14.80
C LEU A 254 15.47 7.26 15.48
N GLN A 255 16.51 7.61 14.72
CA GLN A 255 17.64 8.41 15.23
C GLN A 255 17.18 9.80 15.68
N ASN A 256 16.30 10.44 14.92
CA ASN A 256 15.71 11.73 15.25
C ASN A 256 14.87 11.65 16.54
N ALA A 257 14.04 10.61 16.69
CA ALA A 257 13.25 10.37 17.89
C ALA A 257 14.12 10.14 19.13
N GLU A 258 15.20 9.35 19.01
CA GLU A 258 16.17 9.17 20.09
C GLU A 258 16.87 10.48 20.46
N PHE A 259 17.29 11.25 19.47
CA PHE A 259 17.91 12.55 19.69
C PHE A 259 16.95 13.51 20.38
N ASP A 260 15.70 13.59 19.93
CA ASP A 260 14.70 14.49 20.50
C ASP A 260 14.37 14.11 21.94
N ARG A 261 14.35 12.80 22.24
CA ARG A 261 14.23 12.30 23.61
C ARG A 261 15.42 12.73 24.47
N LYS A 262 16.66 12.63 23.95
CA LYS A 262 17.87 13.09 24.64
C LYS A 262 17.84 14.60 24.87
N LEU A 263 17.47 15.39 23.85
CA LEU A 263 17.36 16.83 23.98
C LEU A 263 16.32 17.23 25.03
N ALA A 264 15.15 16.59 25.04
CA ALA A 264 14.10 16.85 26.03
C ALA A 264 14.55 16.53 27.46
N GLN A 265 15.29 15.42 27.66
CA GLN A 265 15.89 15.08 28.95
C GLN A 265 16.89 16.16 29.44
N GLU A 266 17.75 16.65 28.54
CA GLU A 266 18.72 17.70 28.84
C GLU A 266 18.06 19.08 29.07
N GLU A 267 16.96 19.38 28.37
CA GLU A 267 16.13 20.57 28.61
C GLU A 267 15.46 20.55 29.99
N VAL A 268 14.95 19.39 30.42
CA VAL A 268 14.39 19.22 31.77
C VAL A 268 15.48 19.39 32.82
N TRP A 269 16.68 18.85 32.58
CA TRP A 269 17.84 19.00 33.47
C TRP A 269 18.22 20.46 33.70
N ILE A 270 18.28 21.30 32.66
CA ILE A 270 18.65 22.72 32.82
C ILE A 270 17.55 23.54 33.52
N ARG A 271 16.27 23.15 33.39
CA ARG A 271 15.14 23.80 34.09
C ARG A 271 15.09 23.51 35.59
N GLN A 272 15.71 22.43 36.08
CA GLN A 272 15.74 22.08 37.50
C GLN A 272 16.60 23.01 38.39
N GLY A 273 17.18 24.08 37.83
CA GLY A 273 17.53 25.35 38.50
C GLY A 273 18.60 25.32 39.61
N ILE A 274 18.38 24.58 40.69
CA ILE A 274 19.14 24.65 41.95
C ILE A 274 20.19 23.54 42.07
N LYS A 275 19.98 22.36 41.44
CA LYS A 275 20.97 21.26 41.44
C LYS A 275 22.05 21.39 40.34
N ALA A 276 21.72 21.97 39.18
CA ALA A 276 22.65 22.16 38.07
C ALA A 276 23.74 23.23 38.34
N ARG A 277 23.51 24.15 39.29
CA ARG A 277 24.51 25.18 39.67
C ARG A 277 25.66 24.65 40.54
N ARG A 278 25.49 23.49 41.22
CA ARG A 278 26.52 22.95 42.14
C ARG A 278 27.63 22.17 41.41
N THR A 279 27.40 21.72 40.18
CA THR A 279 28.41 21.07 39.35
C THR A 279 28.59 21.84 38.05
N ARG A 280 29.69 22.60 37.97
CA ARG A 280 30.10 23.44 36.83
C ARG A 280 30.51 22.58 35.63
N ASN A 281 29.55 21.88 35.03
CA ASN A 281 29.82 21.02 33.88
C ASN A 281 29.57 21.81 32.58
N GLU A 282 30.42 22.80 32.32
CA GLU A 282 30.36 23.67 31.14
C GLU A 282 30.33 22.88 29.82
N GLY A 283 30.92 21.69 29.79
CA GLY A 283 30.87 20.76 28.66
C GLY A 283 29.45 20.26 28.34
N ARG A 284 28.64 19.95 29.36
CA ARG A 284 27.24 19.50 29.17
C ARG A 284 26.35 20.62 28.66
N VAL A 285 26.58 21.87 29.11
CA VAL A 285 25.87 23.05 28.60
C VAL A 285 26.29 23.36 27.15
N ARG A 286 27.57 23.21 26.81
CA ARG A 286 28.03 23.32 25.41
C ARG A 286 27.42 22.24 24.52
N ALA A 287 27.35 21.00 25.00
CA ALA A 287 26.68 19.89 24.30
C ALA A 287 25.19 20.18 24.09
N LEU A 288 24.47 20.69 25.11
CA LEU A 288 23.06 21.09 24.97
C LEU A 288 22.88 22.23 23.96
N LYS A 289 23.76 23.24 23.97
CA LYS A 289 23.74 24.32 22.95
C LYS A 289 24.00 23.80 21.54
N ALA A 290 24.94 22.87 21.40
CA ALA A 290 25.22 22.20 20.13
C ALA A 290 24.00 21.39 19.66
N MET A 291 23.37 20.61 20.55
CA MET A 291 22.16 19.85 20.22
C MET A 291 20.96 20.75 19.86
N ARG A 292 20.81 21.93 20.49
CA ARG A 292 19.80 22.93 20.12
C ARG A 292 20.07 23.51 18.74
N ARG A 293 21.34 23.81 18.44
CA ARG A 293 21.76 24.31 17.14
C ARG A 293 21.50 23.25 16.07
N GLU A 294 21.91 22.01 16.33
CA GLU A 294 21.67 20.86 15.46
C GLU A 294 20.18 20.64 15.22
N ARG A 295 19.33 20.70 16.26
CA ARG A 295 17.87 20.61 16.10
C ARG A 295 17.29 21.79 15.33
N GLY A 296 17.81 23.00 15.51
CA GLY A 296 17.37 24.19 14.78
C GLY A 296 17.82 24.21 13.31
N GLU A 297 18.94 23.56 13.00
CA GLU A 297 19.50 23.41 11.65
C GLU A 297 18.92 22.19 10.91
N ARG A 298 18.17 21.31 11.61
CA ARG A 298 17.48 20.18 10.98
C ARG A 298 16.40 20.62 10.02
N ARG A 299 16.37 19.94 8.88
CA ARG A 299 15.35 20.08 7.85
C ARG A 299 14.40 18.90 8.00
N GLU A 300 13.19 19.17 8.50
CA GLU A 300 12.15 18.15 8.69
C GLU A 300 11.56 17.69 7.35
N VAL A 301 11.26 16.39 7.27
CA VAL A 301 10.48 15.81 6.17
C VAL A 301 9.02 16.23 6.36
N MET A 302 8.45 16.93 5.38
CA MET A 302 7.01 17.22 5.41
C MET A 302 6.24 15.91 5.23
N GLY A 303 5.23 15.70 6.08
CA GLY A 303 4.39 14.50 6.01
C GLY A 303 3.53 14.44 4.74
N SER A 304 3.00 13.24 4.45
CA SER A 304 2.06 13.02 3.36
C SER A 304 0.76 13.79 3.61
N ALA A 305 0.38 14.63 2.65
CA ALA A 305 -0.84 15.41 2.71
C ALA A 305 -2.04 14.55 2.36
N LYS A 306 -3.07 14.54 3.20
CA LYS A 306 -4.35 13.88 2.94
C LYS A 306 -5.43 14.93 2.74
N MET A 307 -5.98 15.03 1.54
CA MET A 307 -7.07 15.95 1.22
C MET A 307 -8.29 15.19 0.69
N GLN A 308 -9.48 15.68 1.04
CA GLN A 308 -10.76 15.26 0.46
C GLN A 308 -11.22 16.35 -0.52
N VAL A 309 -11.59 15.96 -1.73
CA VAL A 309 -12.01 16.87 -2.82
C VAL A 309 -13.45 17.37 -2.61
N GLU A 310 -13.74 18.58 -3.11
CA GLU A 310 -15.07 19.20 -3.05
C GLU A 310 -16.09 18.54 -4.00
N GLU A 311 -17.18 18.04 -3.42
CA GLU A 311 -18.28 17.41 -4.15
C GLU A 311 -19.29 18.46 -4.61
N ALA A 312 -19.44 18.62 -5.93
CA ALA A 312 -20.55 19.35 -6.52
C ALA A 312 -21.88 18.60 -6.41
N SER A 313 -22.97 19.30 -6.72
CA SER A 313 -24.28 18.70 -6.85
C SER A 313 -24.28 17.53 -7.86
N ARG A 314 -25.03 16.45 -7.55
CA ARG A 314 -25.03 15.23 -8.37
C ARG A 314 -25.53 15.52 -9.78
N SER A 315 -24.68 15.25 -10.77
CA SER A 315 -25.03 15.24 -12.20
C SER A 315 -25.98 14.08 -12.52
N GLY A 316 -26.65 14.18 -13.69
CA GLY A 316 -27.43 13.08 -14.24
C GLY A 316 -26.60 11.80 -14.44
N LYS A 317 -27.27 10.65 -14.61
CA LYS A 317 -26.58 9.35 -14.76
C LYS A 317 -25.68 9.28 -16.00
N ILE A 318 -26.13 9.88 -17.10
CA ILE A 318 -25.39 9.98 -18.36
C ILE A 318 -24.72 11.35 -18.38
N VAL A 319 -23.40 11.36 -18.56
CA VAL A 319 -22.58 12.58 -18.65
C VAL A 319 -22.40 12.97 -20.11
N PHE A 320 -21.99 12.03 -20.95
CA PHE A 320 -21.92 12.20 -22.40
C PHE A 320 -22.43 10.97 -23.13
N GLU A 321 -23.09 11.16 -24.26
CA GLU A 321 -23.50 10.09 -25.16
C GLU A 321 -23.20 10.53 -26.60
N MET A 322 -22.45 9.70 -27.32
CA MET A 322 -21.97 9.94 -28.67
C MET A 322 -22.46 8.82 -29.58
N GLU A 323 -23.05 9.18 -30.71
CA GLU A 323 -23.56 8.25 -31.71
C GLU A 323 -23.00 8.61 -33.09
N ASN A 324 -22.16 7.73 -33.64
CA ASN A 324 -21.57 7.80 -34.98
C ASN A 324 -20.95 9.18 -35.30
N VAL A 325 -20.22 9.74 -34.34
CA VAL A 325 -19.59 11.06 -34.44
C VAL A 325 -18.45 11.00 -35.45
N ASN A 326 -18.45 11.95 -36.38
CA ASN A 326 -17.38 12.15 -37.34
C ASN A 326 -16.92 13.61 -37.30
N TYR A 327 -15.61 13.82 -37.39
CA TYR A 327 -15.01 15.15 -37.43
C TYR A 327 -13.70 15.16 -38.21
N GLN A 328 -13.55 16.13 -39.12
CA GLN A 328 -12.36 16.38 -39.91
C GLN A 328 -11.91 17.84 -39.84
N VAL A 329 -10.60 18.07 -39.92
CA VAL A 329 -9.99 19.41 -39.97
C VAL A 329 -9.00 19.44 -41.13
N ASP A 330 -9.12 20.42 -42.02
CA ASP A 330 -8.22 20.63 -43.16
C ASP A 330 -7.97 19.35 -44.00
N GLY A 331 -9.02 18.54 -44.19
CA GLY A 331 -8.95 17.27 -44.93
C GLY A 331 -8.38 16.08 -44.15
N LYS A 332 -7.92 16.27 -42.91
CA LYS A 332 -7.48 15.19 -42.00
C LYS A 332 -8.65 14.74 -41.12
N VAL A 333 -9.04 13.47 -41.26
CA VAL A 333 -10.08 12.85 -40.42
C VAL A 333 -9.52 12.58 -39.02
N LEU A 334 -10.11 13.19 -37.99
CA LEU A 334 -9.66 13.07 -36.59
C LEU A 334 -10.55 12.12 -35.79
N VAL A 335 -11.85 12.06 -36.10
CA VAL A 335 -12.80 11.14 -35.48
C VAL A 335 -13.66 10.55 -36.59
N LYS A 336 -13.78 9.22 -36.62
CA LYS A 336 -14.55 8.49 -37.63
C LYS A 336 -15.46 7.45 -36.97
N ASP A 337 -16.77 7.58 -37.21
CA ASP A 337 -17.83 6.67 -36.74
C ASP A 337 -17.71 6.29 -35.25
N PHE A 338 -17.38 7.27 -34.40
CA PHE A 338 -17.16 7.01 -32.99
C PHE A 338 -18.47 7.06 -32.20
N SER A 339 -18.73 6.02 -31.40
CA SER A 339 -19.87 5.96 -30.49
C SER A 339 -19.42 5.54 -29.11
N ALA A 340 -19.82 6.26 -28.07
CA ALA A 340 -19.48 5.96 -26.68
C ALA A 340 -20.52 6.54 -25.72
N GLN A 341 -20.67 5.93 -24.56
CA GLN A 341 -21.52 6.44 -23.48
C GLN A 341 -20.71 6.54 -22.20
N ILE A 342 -20.63 7.75 -21.64
CA ILE A 342 -19.94 8.03 -20.37
C ILE A 342 -20.99 8.22 -19.28
N GLN A 343 -20.85 7.44 -18.22
CA GLN A 343 -21.67 7.50 -17.03
C GLN A 343 -20.99 8.28 -15.91
N ARG A 344 -21.80 8.67 -14.93
CA ARG A 344 -21.31 9.36 -13.73
C ARG A 344 -20.36 8.45 -12.93
N GLY A 345 -19.16 8.95 -12.65
CA GLY A 345 -18.13 8.23 -11.89
C GLY A 345 -17.13 7.47 -12.77
N ASP A 346 -17.33 7.45 -14.09
CA ASP A 346 -16.36 6.86 -15.01
C ASP A 346 -15.05 7.68 -14.98
N LYS A 347 -13.91 6.98 -14.99
CA LYS A 347 -12.58 7.56 -15.10
C LYS A 347 -11.96 7.07 -16.40
N ILE A 348 -11.82 7.96 -17.38
CA ILE A 348 -11.48 7.60 -18.76
C ILE A 348 -10.19 8.28 -19.18
N ALA A 349 -9.20 7.52 -19.65
CA ALA A 349 -7.98 8.04 -20.25
C ALA A 349 -8.09 8.14 -21.78
N LEU A 350 -7.68 9.26 -22.37
CA LEU A 350 -7.50 9.43 -23.81
C LEU A 350 -6.01 9.28 -24.16
N ILE A 351 -5.68 8.28 -24.97
CA ILE A 351 -4.31 7.88 -25.25
C ILE A 351 -4.06 7.88 -26.75
N GLY A 352 -3.00 8.55 -27.18
CA GLY A 352 -2.65 8.60 -28.59
C GLY A 352 -1.54 9.60 -28.90
N PRO A 353 -0.98 9.53 -30.12
CA PRO A 353 0.11 10.40 -30.54
C PRO A 353 -0.33 11.87 -30.61
N ASN A 354 0.64 12.78 -30.52
CA ASN A 354 0.33 14.20 -30.54
C ASN A 354 -0.27 14.62 -31.89
N GLY A 355 -1.36 15.40 -31.85
CA GLY A 355 -2.09 15.81 -33.05
C GLY A 355 -3.03 14.75 -33.65
N CYS A 356 -3.37 13.69 -32.90
CA CYS A 356 -4.39 12.72 -33.29
C CYS A 356 -5.84 13.18 -33.03
N GLY A 357 -6.05 14.21 -32.20
CA GLY A 357 -7.37 14.78 -31.91
C GLY A 357 -7.89 14.61 -30.48
N LYS A 358 -7.06 14.26 -29.48
CA LYS A 358 -7.46 14.13 -28.05
C LYS A 358 -8.21 15.35 -27.51
N THR A 359 -7.55 16.52 -27.52
CA THR A 359 -8.15 17.79 -27.10
C THR A 359 -9.33 18.20 -28.00
N THR A 360 -9.29 17.84 -29.28
CA THR A 360 -10.40 18.08 -30.22
C THR A 360 -11.65 17.29 -29.83
N LEU A 361 -11.50 16.02 -29.44
CA LEU A 361 -12.59 15.19 -28.94
C LEU A 361 -13.19 15.78 -27.66
N LEU A 362 -12.34 16.23 -26.71
CA LEU A 362 -12.82 16.91 -25.50
C LEU A 362 -13.63 18.18 -25.83
N LYS A 363 -13.18 18.98 -26.81
CA LYS A 363 -13.91 20.18 -27.26
C LYS A 363 -15.23 19.85 -27.94
N LEU A 364 -15.30 18.77 -28.73
CA LEU A 364 -16.53 18.25 -29.33
C LEU A 364 -17.52 17.83 -28.24
N MET A 365 -17.04 17.10 -27.23
CA MET A 365 -17.87 16.64 -26.11
C MET A 365 -18.42 17.80 -25.27
N LEU A 366 -17.62 18.83 -25.02
CA LEU A 366 -18.05 20.05 -24.32
C LEU A 366 -18.95 20.97 -25.17
N GLY A 367 -19.22 20.62 -26.44
CA GLY A 367 -20.02 21.43 -27.35
C GLY A 367 -19.35 22.73 -27.81
N GLN A 368 -18.03 22.86 -27.62
CA GLN A 368 -17.24 24.00 -28.11
C GLN A 368 -16.96 23.89 -29.62
N LEU A 369 -16.97 22.67 -30.14
CA LEU A 369 -16.90 22.36 -31.57
C LEU A 369 -18.15 21.57 -31.98
N GLN A 370 -18.60 21.75 -33.21
CA GLN A 370 -19.68 20.97 -33.80
C GLN A 370 -19.10 19.81 -34.62
N ALA A 371 -19.68 18.62 -34.48
CA ALA A 371 -19.33 17.47 -35.29
C ALA A 371 -19.85 17.63 -36.73
N ASP A 372 -19.14 17.08 -37.70
CA ASP A 372 -19.56 17.12 -39.12
C ASP A 372 -20.75 16.19 -39.38
N SER A 373 -20.78 15.04 -38.68
CA SER A 373 -21.94 14.15 -38.64
C SER A 373 -21.99 13.35 -37.34
N GLY A 374 -23.14 12.74 -37.05
CA GLY A 374 -23.41 12.06 -35.78
C GLY A 374 -24.08 12.95 -34.74
N ARG A 375 -24.25 12.44 -33.53
CA ARG A 375 -24.92 13.15 -32.44
C ARG A 375 -24.09 13.10 -31.16
N ILE A 376 -23.95 14.24 -30.50
CA ILE A 376 -23.36 14.36 -29.16
C ILE A 376 -24.43 14.88 -28.22
N HIS A 377 -24.76 14.12 -27.20
CA HIS A 377 -25.68 14.50 -26.14
C HIS A 377 -24.90 14.75 -24.85
N VAL A 378 -25.06 15.94 -24.29
CA VAL A 378 -24.44 16.39 -23.04
C VAL A 378 -25.45 16.27 -21.91
N GLY A 379 -25.03 15.66 -20.80
CA GLY A 379 -25.85 15.48 -19.61
C GLY A 379 -26.30 16.79 -18.95
N THR A 380 -27.31 16.69 -18.08
CA THR A 380 -27.84 17.86 -17.35
C THR A 380 -27.07 18.14 -16.07
N LYS A 381 -27.01 19.43 -15.67
CA LYS A 381 -26.34 19.91 -14.45
C LYS A 381 -24.85 19.57 -14.37
N LEU A 382 -24.12 19.67 -15.48
CA LEU A 382 -22.67 19.48 -15.48
C LEU A 382 -21.96 20.75 -15.01
N GLU A 383 -21.17 20.61 -13.95
CA GLU A 383 -20.23 21.61 -13.44
C GLU A 383 -18.83 21.12 -13.79
N VAL A 384 -18.24 21.75 -14.81
CA VAL A 384 -16.98 21.29 -15.44
C VAL A 384 -15.79 22.05 -14.86
N ALA A 385 -14.86 21.32 -14.25
CA ALA A 385 -13.52 21.81 -13.94
C ALA A 385 -12.56 21.34 -15.04
N TYR A 386 -12.03 22.28 -15.82
CA TYR A 386 -11.11 22.01 -16.92
C TYR A 386 -9.72 22.51 -16.58
N PHE A 387 -8.73 21.62 -16.55
CA PHE A 387 -7.32 21.94 -16.39
C PHE A 387 -6.66 21.98 -17.77
N ASP A 388 -6.30 23.19 -18.19
CA ASP A 388 -5.56 23.49 -19.42
C ASP A 388 -4.28 24.22 -19.03
N GLN A 389 -3.11 23.75 -19.48
CA GLN A 389 -1.83 24.40 -19.24
C GLN A 389 -1.81 25.87 -19.72
N HIS A 390 -2.70 26.26 -20.64
CA HIS A 390 -2.73 27.59 -21.22
C HIS A 390 -3.84 28.52 -20.70
N ARG A 391 -4.79 28.08 -19.86
CA ARG A 391 -5.99 28.90 -19.50
C ARG A 391 -6.05 29.38 -18.06
N ALA A 392 -5.28 28.81 -17.14
CA ALA A 392 -5.31 29.23 -15.74
C ALA A 392 -4.18 30.23 -15.46
N GLU A 393 -4.42 31.51 -15.74
CA GLU A 393 -3.44 32.55 -15.44
C GLU A 393 -3.41 32.82 -13.92
N LEU A 394 -2.22 32.66 -13.34
CA LEU A 394 -1.86 33.15 -12.00
C LEU A 394 -1.30 34.56 -12.16
N ASP A 395 -1.66 35.47 -11.26
CA ASP A 395 -1.08 36.81 -11.21
C ASP A 395 0.35 36.70 -10.60
N PRO A 396 1.41 36.96 -11.40
CA PRO A 396 2.79 36.73 -10.97
C PRO A 396 3.25 37.66 -9.85
N ASP A 397 2.60 38.82 -9.70
CA ASP A 397 2.96 39.84 -8.71
C ASP A 397 2.24 39.64 -7.36
N ARG A 398 1.16 38.85 -7.34
CA ARG A 398 0.46 38.47 -6.10
C ARG A 398 1.14 37.30 -5.39
N THR A 399 0.90 37.20 -4.08
CA THR A 399 1.37 36.06 -3.29
C THR A 399 0.64 34.77 -3.66
N VAL A 400 1.21 33.61 -3.31
CA VAL A 400 0.55 32.30 -3.46
C VAL A 400 -0.80 32.29 -2.75
N MET A 401 -0.86 32.81 -1.52
CA MET A 401 -2.08 32.92 -0.73
C MET A 401 -3.13 33.81 -1.40
N ASP A 402 -2.74 34.97 -1.92
CA ASP A 402 -3.66 35.92 -2.55
C ASP A 402 -4.19 35.42 -3.90
N ASN A 403 -3.40 34.64 -4.65
CA ASN A 403 -3.85 33.99 -5.88
C ASN A 403 -4.97 32.97 -5.65
N LEU A 404 -5.02 32.39 -4.44
CA LEU A 404 -6.01 31.39 -4.08
C LEU A 404 -7.25 32.00 -3.42
N ALA A 405 -7.05 32.92 -2.47
CA ALA A 405 -8.11 33.45 -1.62
C ALA A 405 -8.61 34.83 -2.05
N GLU A 406 -7.99 35.43 -3.07
CA GLU A 406 -8.33 36.76 -3.62
C GLU A 406 -8.40 37.85 -2.52
N GLY A 407 -7.50 37.76 -1.54
CA GLY A 407 -7.41 38.69 -0.39
C GLY A 407 -8.20 38.28 0.86
N LYS A 408 -8.87 37.12 0.87
CA LYS A 408 -9.52 36.55 2.08
C LYS A 408 -8.54 35.69 2.89
N GLN A 409 -8.78 35.51 4.19
CA GLN A 409 -8.00 34.60 5.03
C GLN A 409 -8.56 33.17 5.10
N GLU A 410 -9.76 32.97 4.57
CA GLU A 410 -10.47 31.69 4.54
C GLU A 410 -10.95 31.36 3.13
N VAL A 411 -10.88 30.07 2.78
CA VAL A 411 -11.44 29.48 1.56
C VAL A 411 -12.53 28.50 1.96
N MET A 412 -13.53 28.34 1.09
CA MET A 412 -14.57 27.34 1.28
C MET A 412 -14.04 26.01 0.74
N VAL A 413 -14.07 24.97 1.57
CA VAL A 413 -13.68 23.60 1.20
C VAL A 413 -14.80 22.67 1.66
N ASN A 414 -15.45 21.98 0.75
CA ASN A 414 -16.59 21.10 1.02
C ASN A 414 -17.75 21.85 1.71
N GLY A 415 -17.99 23.09 1.28
CA GLY A 415 -18.99 23.98 1.89
C GLY A 415 -18.68 24.44 3.32
N LYS A 416 -17.48 24.19 3.85
CA LYS A 416 -17.04 24.68 5.17
C LYS A 416 -15.91 25.71 5.03
N PRO A 417 -15.91 26.79 5.83
CA PRO A 417 -14.80 27.73 5.85
C PRO A 417 -13.56 27.07 6.46
N ARG A 418 -12.42 27.17 5.76
CA ARG A 418 -11.11 26.67 6.22
C ARG A 418 -10.05 27.73 5.98
N HIS A 419 -9.09 27.84 6.90
CA HIS A 419 -8.00 28.80 6.79
C HIS A 419 -7.07 28.49 5.61
N VAL A 420 -6.71 29.51 4.83
CA VAL A 420 -5.97 29.35 3.57
C VAL A 420 -4.61 28.69 3.76
N LEU A 421 -3.85 29.06 4.80
CA LEU A 421 -2.56 28.41 5.08
C LEU A 421 -2.70 26.91 5.37
N GLY A 422 -3.79 26.51 6.05
CA GLY A 422 -4.03 25.10 6.33
C GLY A 422 -4.40 24.32 5.08
N TYR A 423 -5.07 24.95 4.12
CA TYR A 423 -5.37 24.35 2.81
C TYR A 423 -4.11 24.26 1.92
N LEU A 424 -3.31 25.32 1.86
CA LEU A 424 -2.05 25.32 1.10
C LEU A 424 -1.02 24.32 1.64
N GLN A 425 -1.03 24.04 2.96
CA GLN A 425 -0.22 22.97 3.54
C GLN A 425 -0.60 21.58 3.03
N ASP A 426 -1.88 21.33 2.76
CA ASP A 426 -2.33 20.08 2.13
C ASP A 426 -1.82 19.96 0.68
N PHE A 427 -1.48 21.08 0.04
CA PHE A 427 -0.76 21.10 -1.24
C PHE A 427 0.75 21.30 -1.05
N LEU A 428 1.30 20.84 0.07
CA LEU A 428 2.75 20.82 0.34
C LEU A 428 3.43 22.22 0.23
N PHE A 429 2.71 23.32 0.47
CA PHE A 429 3.30 24.65 0.56
C PHE A 429 3.67 24.99 2.01
N HIS A 430 4.96 25.28 2.24
CA HIS A 430 5.42 25.79 3.53
C HIS A 430 4.80 27.18 3.84
N PRO A 431 4.47 27.52 5.10
CA PRO A 431 3.88 28.82 5.45
C PRO A 431 4.67 30.04 4.96
N LYS A 432 6.00 29.97 4.98
CA LYS A 432 6.87 31.03 4.42
C LYS A 432 6.72 31.17 2.90
N ARG A 433 6.56 30.07 2.18
CA ARG A 433 6.38 30.06 0.71
C ARG A 433 4.97 30.50 0.31
N ALA A 434 3.96 30.24 1.13
CA ALA A 434 2.61 30.74 0.89
C ALA A 434 2.52 32.28 0.83
N MET A 435 3.49 32.99 1.44
CA MET A 435 3.57 34.45 1.47
C MET A 435 4.47 35.04 0.38
N THR A 436 5.13 34.22 -0.45
CA THR A 436 6.00 34.72 -1.53
C THR A 436 5.22 34.99 -2.82
N PRO A 437 5.64 35.96 -3.66
CA PRO A 437 5.05 36.19 -4.98
C PRO A 437 5.16 34.98 -5.91
N VAL A 438 4.15 34.76 -6.77
CA VAL A 438 4.11 33.63 -7.70
C VAL A 438 5.26 33.62 -8.70
N ARG A 439 5.79 34.79 -9.10
CA ARG A 439 6.99 34.89 -9.97
C ARG A 439 8.23 34.19 -9.40
N ALA A 440 8.29 33.98 -8.09
CA ALA A 440 9.41 33.31 -7.41
C ALA A 440 9.21 31.80 -7.24
N LEU A 441 8.07 31.25 -7.71
CA LEU A 441 7.79 29.81 -7.72
C LEU A 441 8.40 29.12 -8.94
N SER A 442 8.83 27.87 -8.74
CA SER A 442 9.19 26.96 -9.82
C SER A 442 7.97 26.55 -10.66
N GLY A 443 8.19 26.01 -11.87
CA GLY A 443 7.12 25.51 -12.74
C GLY A 443 6.19 24.49 -12.04
N GLY A 444 6.77 23.50 -11.36
CA GLY A 444 6.00 22.50 -10.61
C GLY A 444 5.23 23.06 -9.42
N GLU A 445 5.80 24.03 -8.69
CA GLU A 445 5.05 24.74 -7.62
C GLU A 445 3.90 25.57 -8.20
N ARG A 446 4.08 26.19 -9.37
CA ARG A 446 2.99 26.91 -10.07
C ARG A 446 1.88 25.95 -10.47
N ASN A 447 2.21 24.79 -11.04
CA ASN A 447 1.22 23.76 -11.39
C ASN A 447 0.50 23.23 -10.15
N ARG A 448 1.20 23.03 -9.04
CA ARG A 448 0.58 22.63 -7.77
C ARG A 448 -0.40 23.68 -7.25
N LEU A 449 -0.07 24.97 -7.36
CA LEU A 449 -0.98 26.06 -7.01
C LEU A 449 -2.22 26.08 -7.94
N LEU A 450 -2.04 25.79 -9.23
CA LEU A 450 -3.14 25.66 -10.17
C LEU A 450 -4.08 24.51 -9.83
N LEU A 451 -3.54 23.35 -9.45
CA LEU A 451 -4.33 22.22 -8.96
C LEU A 451 -5.08 22.59 -7.68
N ALA A 452 -4.42 23.24 -6.72
CA ALA A 452 -5.06 23.75 -5.50
C ALA A 452 -6.24 24.68 -5.82
N ARG A 453 -6.07 25.58 -6.79
CA ARG A 453 -7.14 26.48 -7.24
C ARG A 453 -8.26 25.75 -7.97
N LEU A 454 -7.95 24.70 -8.73
CA LEU A 454 -8.92 23.89 -9.46
C LEU A 454 -9.87 23.17 -8.49
N PHE A 455 -9.32 22.55 -7.44
CA PHE A 455 -10.08 21.78 -6.46
C PHE A 455 -10.87 22.61 -5.44
N LEU A 456 -10.73 23.94 -5.45
CA LEU A 456 -11.64 24.87 -4.75
C LEU A 456 -12.91 25.19 -5.55
N LYS A 457 -12.97 24.80 -6.83
CA LYS A 457 -14.17 24.98 -7.63
C LYS A 457 -15.02 23.72 -7.48
N PRO A 458 -16.30 23.84 -7.10
CA PRO A 458 -17.19 22.70 -7.14
C PRO A 458 -17.29 22.18 -8.58
N SER A 459 -17.04 20.89 -8.77
CA SER A 459 -17.21 20.22 -10.07
C SER A 459 -17.75 18.81 -9.91
N ASN A 460 -18.48 18.34 -10.93
CA ASN A 460 -18.91 16.94 -11.07
C ASN A 460 -18.35 16.27 -12.33
N LEU A 461 -17.69 17.05 -13.20
CA LEU A 461 -16.86 16.58 -14.30
C LEU A 461 -15.49 17.26 -14.21
N LEU A 462 -14.45 16.45 -14.04
CA LEU A 462 -13.06 16.90 -14.02
C LEU A 462 -12.39 16.51 -15.34
N ILE A 463 -11.82 17.48 -16.05
CA ILE A 463 -11.06 17.25 -17.27
C ILE A 463 -9.63 17.71 -17.03
N LEU A 464 -8.69 16.79 -17.15
CA LEU A 464 -7.27 17.03 -16.95
C LEU A 464 -6.52 16.78 -18.25
N ASP A 465 -6.15 17.84 -18.98
CA ASP A 465 -5.37 17.73 -20.21
C ASP A 465 -3.87 17.84 -19.89
N GLU A 466 -3.15 16.71 -19.96
CA GLU A 466 -1.72 16.56 -19.66
C GLU A 466 -1.31 17.12 -18.28
N PRO A 467 -1.94 16.65 -17.18
CA PRO A 467 -1.69 17.19 -15.85
C PRO A 467 -0.35 16.75 -15.26
N THR A 468 0.25 15.68 -15.77
CA THR A 468 1.49 15.09 -15.24
C THR A 468 2.74 15.86 -15.63
N ASN A 469 2.65 16.73 -16.63
CA ASN A 469 3.77 17.55 -17.09
C ASN A 469 4.23 18.52 -15.98
N ASP A 470 5.55 18.59 -15.81
CA ASP A 470 6.23 19.46 -14.84
C ASP A 470 5.83 19.23 -13.37
N LEU A 471 5.19 18.09 -13.04
CA LEU A 471 4.88 17.69 -11.67
C LEU A 471 5.98 16.79 -11.06
N ASP A 472 6.29 17.04 -9.78
CA ASP A 472 7.11 16.13 -8.98
C ASP A 472 6.42 14.80 -8.75
N VAL A 473 7.20 13.75 -8.47
CA VAL A 473 6.69 12.44 -8.03
C VAL A 473 5.75 12.56 -6.83
N GLU A 474 6.12 13.35 -5.81
CA GLU A 474 5.26 13.62 -4.64
C GLU A 474 3.92 14.28 -5.02
N THR A 475 3.92 15.14 -6.06
CA THR A 475 2.70 15.84 -6.50
C THR A 475 1.85 14.96 -7.41
N LEU A 476 2.48 14.08 -8.19
CA LEU A 476 1.80 13.04 -8.97
C LEU A 476 1.07 12.08 -8.04
N GLU A 477 1.70 11.61 -6.96
CA GLU A 477 1.06 10.76 -5.95
C GLU A 477 -0.14 11.44 -5.29
N LEU A 478 0.02 12.72 -4.91
CA LEU A 478 -1.10 13.51 -4.41
C LEU A 478 -2.23 13.59 -5.44
N LEU A 479 -1.91 13.80 -6.71
CA LEU A 479 -2.91 13.86 -7.78
C LEU A 479 -3.60 12.50 -8.00
N GLU A 480 -2.86 11.39 -7.93
CA GLU A 480 -3.41 10.02 -7.97
C GLU A 480 -4.42 9.82 -6.83
N GLU A 481 -4.07 10.20 -5.60
CA GLU A 481 -4.97 10.12 -4.43
C GLU A 481 -6.21 11.01 -4.58
N LEU A 482 -6.04 12.24 -5.10
CA LEU A 482 -7.15 13.18 -5.33
C LEU A 482 -8.12 12.65 -6.40
N ILE A 483 -7.59 12.06 -7.48
CA ILE A 483 -8.41 11.44 -8.54
C ILE A 483 -9.07 10.15 -8.03
N ASP A 484 -8.40 9.35 -7.20
CA ASP A 484 -8.98 8.14 -6.61
C ASP A 484 -10.19 8.48 -5.73
N GLY A 485 -10.04 9.48 -4.86
CA GLY A 485 -11.09 9.94 -3.95
C GLY A 485 -12.23 10.73 -4.62
N TYR A 486 -12.06 11.22 -5.85
CA TYR A 486 -13.08 12.02 -6.55
C TYR A 486 -14.25 11.15 -7.04
N GLN A 487 -15.46 11.48 -6.58
CA GLN A 487 -16.70 10.74 -6.90
C GLN A 487 -17.36 11.16 -8.24
N GLY A 488 -16.88 12.24 -8.86
CA GLY A 488 -17.36 12.71 -10.16
C GLY A 488 -16.76 11.92 -11.33
N THR A 489 -17.12 12.32 -12.55
CA THR A 489 -16.52 11.75 -13.77
C THR A 489 -15.18 12.43 -14.04
N VAL A 490 -14.16 11.65 -14.41
CA VAL A 490 -12.82 12.15 -14.73
C VAL A 490 -12.47 11.80 -16.17
N MET A 491 -12.06 12.81 -16.94
CA MET A 491 -11.46 12.62 -18.26
C MET A 491 -10.00 13.04 -18.20
N LEU A 492 -9.12 12.10 -18.48
CA LEU A 492 -7.69 12.25 -18.33
C LEU A 492 -7.02 12.16 -19.69
N VAL A 493 -6.18 13.14 -20.02
CA VAL A 493 -5.22 13.02 -21.12
C VAL A 493 -3.86 12.97 -20.47
N SER A 494 -3.14 11.85 -20.60
CA SER A 494 -1.82 11.71 -20.00
C SER A 494 -0.97 10.75 -20.83
N HIS A 495 0.31 11.05 -20.88
CA HIS A 495 1.34 10.17 -21.44
C HIS A 495 2.01 9.27 -20.38
N ASP A 496 1.75 9.50 -19.08
CA ASP A 496 2.29 8.67 -18.00
C ASP A 496 1.46 7.39 -17.85
N ARG A 497 2.10 6.26 -18.18
CA ARG A 497 1.49 4.93 -18.19
C ARG A 497 1.04 4.48 -16.80
N GLN A 498 1.91 4.69 -15.81
CA GLN A 498 1.67 4.23 -14.45
C GLN A 498 0.58 5.07 -13.77
N PHE A 499 0.60 6.38 -14.02
CA PHE A 499 -0.46 7.28 -13.57
C PHE A 499 -1.82 6.88 -14.16
N VAL A 500 -1.87 6.55 -15.46
CA VAL A 500 -3.09 6.06 -16.10
C VAL A 500 -3.54 4.74 -15.47
N ASP A 501 -2.67 3.74 -15.33
CA ASP A 501 -3.00 2.44 -14.73
C ASP A 501 -3.57 2.56 -13.32
N ASN A 502 -3.07 3.49 -12.52
CA ASN A 502 -3.51 3.69 -11.14
C ASN A 502 -4.84 4.45 -11.03
N THR A 503 -5.21 5.27 -12.02
CA THR A 503 -6.30 6.25 -11.88
C THR A 503 -7.55 5.96 -12.70
N VAL A 504 -7.44 5.24 -13.83
CA VAL A 504 -8.56 5.09 -14.78
C VAL A 504 -9.19 3.70 -14.79
N THR A 505 -10.46 3.66 -15.20
CA THR A 505 -11.24 2.42 -15.37
C THR A 505 -11.33 1.98 -16.83
N GLU A 506 -11.16 2.91 -17.77
CA GLU A 506 -11.26 2.68 -19.22
C GLU A 506 -10.24 3.55 -19.98
N CYS A 507 -9.70 3.01 -21.07
CA CYS A 507 -8.77 3.69 -21.96
C CYS A 507 -9.34 3.79 -23.38
N TRP A 508 -9.31 5.00 -23.96
CA TRP A 508 -9.63 5.29 -25.34
C TRP A 508 -8.35 5.51 -26.13
N ILE A 509 -7.99 4.55 -26.98
CA ILE A 509 -6.75 4.58 -27.76
C ILE A 509 -7.05 5.06 -29.17
N PHE A 510 -6.38 6.13 -29.60
CA PHE A 510 -6.45 6.65 -30.97
C PHE A 510 -5.51 5.83 -31.87
N GLU A 511 -6.10 4.99 -32.72
CA GLU A 511 -5.37 4.02 -33.57
C GLU A 511 -4.91 4.62 -34.92
N GLY A 512 -5.23 5.89 -35.17
CA GLY A 512 -4.95 6.59 -36.43
C GLY A 512 -6.10 6.50 -37.44
N GLY A 513 -6.06 7.35 -38.47
CA GLY A 513 -7.11 7.42 -39.51
C GLY A 513 -8.50 7.80 -38.99
N GLY A 514 -8.58 8.42 -37.81
CA GLY A 514 -9.82 8.77 -37.12
C GLY A 514 -10.45 7.64 -36.30
N HIS A 515 -9.83 6.46 -36.22
CA HIS A 515 -10.34 5.33 -35.44
C HIS A 515 -9.94 5.44 -33.97
N ILE A 516 -10.91 5.26 -33.07
CA ILE A 516 -10.73 5.28 -31.62
C ILE A 516 -11.23 3.95 -31.05
N GLY A 517 -10.33 3.18 -30.46
CA GLY A 517 -10.64 1.92 -29.78
C GLY A 517 -10.93 2.14 -28.29
N GLN A 518 -11.94 1.45 -27.76
CA GLN A 518 -12.31 1.47 -26.35
C GLN A 518 -11.88 0.18 -25.68
N TYR A 519 -11.16 0.29 -24.58
CA TYR A 519 -10.57 -0.84 -23.87
C TYR A 519 -10.77 -0.69 -22.37
N VAL A 520 -11.18 -1.77 -21.70
CA VAL A 520 -11.43 -1.77 -20.26
C VAL A 520 -10.11 -1.99 -19.50
N GLY A 521 -9.89 -1.22 -18.44
CA GLY A 521 -8.69 -1.28 -17.60
C GLY A 521 -7.69 -0.16 -17.89
N GLY A 522 -6.51 -0.29 -17.29
CA GLY A 522 -5.40 0.64 -17.47
C GLY A 522 -4.72 0.54 -18.83
N TYR A 523 -3.65 1.31 -19.02
CA TYR A 523 -2.84 1.34 -20.24
C TYR A 523 -2.30 -0.05 -20.63
N HIS A 524 -1.77 -0.82 -19.67
CA HIS A 524 -1.19 -2.14 -19.98
C HIS A 524 -2.25 -3.16 -20.42
N ASP A 525 -3.40 -3.19 -19.74
CA ASP A 525 -4.53 -4.04 -20.09
C ASP A 525 -5.07 -3.69 -21.48
N ALA A 526 -5.22 -2.39 -21.75
CA ALA A 526 -5.70 -1.87 -23.03
C ALA A 526 -4.76 -2.22 -24.19
N ARG A 527 -3.43 -2.08 -24.02
CA ARG A 527 -2.44 -2.46 -25.03
C ARG A 527 -2.48 -3.96 -25.32
N GLY A 528 -2.67 -4.80 -24.29
CA GLY A 528 -2.83 -6.25 -24.45
C GLY A 528 -4.09 -6.62 -25.26
N GLN A 529 -5.21 -5.99 -24.98
CA GLN A 529 -6.47 -6.17 -25.72
C GLN A 529 -6.37 -5.68 -27.16
N GLN A 530 -5.73 -4.53 -27.38
CA GLN A 530 -5.47 -3.97 -28.71
C GLN A 530 -4.64 -4.94 -29.56
N ALA A 531 -3.54 -5.48 -29.02
CA ALA A 531 -2.69 -6.44 -29.73
C ALA A 531 -3.46 -7.72 -30.14
N GLN A 532 -4.34 -8.22 -29.26
CA GLN A 532 -5.20 -9.36 -29.57
C GLN A 532 -6.26 -9.03 -30.64
N SER A 533 -6.86 -7.84 -30.58
CA SER A 533 -7.83 -7.35 -31.57
C SER A 533 -7.20 -7.20 -32.95
N LEU A 534 -5.99 -6.65 -33.03
CA LEU A 534 -5.22 -6.52 -34.28
C LEU A 534 -4.82 -7.89 -34.84
N ALA A 535 -4.35 -8.83 -34.00
CA ALA A 535 -4.02 -10.19 -34.41
C ALA A 535 -5.25 -10.96 -34.94
N GLN A 536 -6.42 -10.74 -34.34
CA GLN A 536 -7.70 -11.32 -34.79
C GLN A 536 -8.19 -10.69 -36.10
N LYS A 537 -8.11 -9.37 -36.25
CA LYS A 537 -8.46 -8.69 -37.51
C LYS A 537 -7.56 -9.15 -38.67
N GLN A 538 -6.25 -9.32 -38.44
CA GLN A 538 -5.33 -9.83 -39.45
C GLN A 538 -5.61 -11.30 -39.85
N THR A 539 -6.06 -12.14 -38.91
CA THR A 539 -6.45 -13.54 -39.21
C THR A 539 -7.79 -13.64 -39.93
N ILE A 540 -8.74 -12.73 -39.68
CA ILE A 540 -10.02 -12.67 -40.40
C ILE A 540 -9.83 -12.16 -41.84
N VAL A 541 -9.02 -11.12 -42.05
CA VAL A 541 -8.73 -10.61 -43.40
C VAL A 541 -8.01 -11.66 -44.26
N LYS A 542 -7.12 -12.48 -43.67
CA LYS A 542 -6.47 -13.60 -44.37
C LYS A 542 -7.42 -14.75 -44.74
N LYS A 543 -8.58 -14.85 -44.08
CA LYS A 543 -9.57 -15.93 -44.30
C LYS A 543 -10.71 -15.55 -45.23
N THR A 544 -10.81 -14.27 -45.61
CA THR A 544 -11.92 -13.74 -46.42
C THR A 544 -11.65 -13.80 -47.94
N THR A 545 -10.46 -14.23 -48.36
CA THR A 545 -10.09 -14.32 -49.78
C THR A 545 -10.44 -15.64 -50.48
N GLU A 546 -11.05 -16.62 -49.81
CA GLU A 546 -11.48 -17.88 -50.45
C GLU A 546 -12.99 -18.11 -50.35
N VAL A 547 -13.66 -17.71 -51.44
CA VAL A 547 -14.91 -18.18 -52.08
C VAL A 547 -16.00 -18.81 -51.19
N ALA A 548 -17.15 -18.11 -51.16
CA ALA A 548 -18.42 -18.60 -50.65
C ALA A 548 -19.25 -19.36 -51.72
N GLN A 549 -19.88 -20.48 -51.31
CA GLN A 549 -21.15 -20.96 -51.86
C GLN A 549 -22.03 -21.59 -50.75
N PRO A 550 -23.37 -21.57 -50.89
CA PRO A 550 -24.30 -21.78 -49.79
C PRO A 550 -24.88 -23.21 -49.74
N LYS A 551 -25.07 -23.75 -48.53
CA LYS A 551 -25.99 -24.87 -48.29
C LYS A 551 -26.61 -24.77 -46.89
N ALA A 552 -27.94 -24.73 -46.88
CA ALA A 552 -28.76 -25.02 -45.71
C ALA A 552 -28.81 -26.55 -45.52
N GLU A 553 -28.62 -27.05 -44.29
CA GLU A 553 -29.71 -27.47 -43.38
C GLU A 553 -29.19 -28.42 -42.27
N THR A 554 -29.83 -28.32 -41.10
CA THR A 554 -29.94 -29.29 -39.99
C THR A 554 -28.82 -29.44 -38.94
N VAL A 555 -29.22 -28.99 -37.75
CA VAL A 555 -28.78 -29.27 -36.37
C VAL A 555 -27.99 -30.59 -36.16
N LYS A 556 -26.78 -30.44 -35.63
CA LYS A 556 -26.22 -31.37 -34.62
C LYS A 556 -25.50 -30.59 -33.51
N ARG A 557 -26.05 -30.65 -32.30
CA ARG A 557 -25.35 -30.31 -31.06
C ARG A 557 -24.20 -31.29 -30.86
N GLY A 558 -22.97 -30.81 -30.94
CA GLY A 558 -21.75 -31.61 -30.80
C GLY A 558 -20.97 -31.28 -29.52
N GLY A 559 -21.21 -32.09 -28.48
CA GLY A 559 -20.17 -32.86 -27.79
C GLY A 559 -19.10 -32.11 -26.97
N ASN A 560 -19.35 -32.06 -25.67
CA ASN A 560 -18.50 -31.48 -24.63
C ASN A 560 -17.46 -32.49 -24.06
N LYS A 561 -16.53 -33.05 -24.85
CA LYS A 561 -15.45 -33.97 -24.35
C LYS A 561 -14.09 -33.78 -25.06
N LEU A 562 -12.98 -34.03 -24.35
CA LEU A 562 -11.64 -34.25 -24.95
C LEU A 562 -11.69 -35.51 -25.83
N SER A 563 -10.85 -35.60 -26.88
CA SER A 563 -10.74 -36.84 -27.63
C SER A 563 -10.20 -37.95 -26.71
N TYR A 564 -10.71 -39.18 -26.88
CA TYR A 564 -10.38 -40.34 -26.02
C TYR A 564 -8.86 -40.57 -25.88
N ASN A 565 -8.10 -40.30 -26.95
CA ASN A 565 -6.65 -40.46 -26.97
C ASN A 565 -5.94 -39.45 -26.04
N LEU A 566 -6.38 -38.19 -25.99
CA LEU A 566 -5.77 -37.16 -25.15
C LEU A 566 -6.12 -37.34 -23.67
N GLN A 567 -7.31 -37.87 -23.38
CA GLN A 567 -7.72 -38.15 -22.01
C GLN A 567 -6.91 -39.31 -21.41
N ARG A 568 -6.65 -40.36 -22.21
CA ARG A 568 -5.78 -41.47 -21.83
C ARG A 568 -4.32 -41.02 -21.64
N GLU A 569 -3.83 -40.14 -22.49
CA GLU A 569 -2.49 -39.54 -22.36
C GLU A 569 -2.35 -38.77 -21.04
N LEU A 570 -3.33 -37.92 -20.70
CA LEU A 570 -3.36 -37.19 -19.43
C LEU A 570 -3.38 -38.12 -18.20
N GLU A 571 -4.09 -39.24 -18.28
CA GLU A 571 -4.17 -40.22 -17.19
C GLU A 571 -2.85 -40.99 -16.99
N GLN A 572 -2.02 -41.12 -18.03
CA GLN A 572 -0.73 -41.84 -17.98
C GLN A 572 0.46 -40.97 -17.56
N LEU A 573 0.39 -39.65 -17.77
CA LEU A 573 1.48 -38.72 -17.47
C LEU A 573 1.89 -38.65 -15.98
N PRO A 574 0.99 -38.70 -14.98
CA PRO A 574 1.39 -38.70 -13.57
C PRO A 574 2.30 -39.87 -13.21
N GLN A 575 1.97 -41.07 -13.71
CA GLN A 575 2.78 -42.26 -13.45
C GLN A 575 4.14 -42.17 -14.16
N LYS A 576 4.19 -41.54 -15.34
CA LYS A 576 5.43 -41.29 -16.07
C LYS A 576 6.33 -40.25 -15.37
N LEU A 577 5.73 -39.22 -14.78
CA LEU A 577 6.44 -38.22 -13.99
C LEU A 577 7.05 -38.85 -12.74
N GLU A 578 6.26 -39.64 -11.98
CA GLU A 578 6.76 -40.36 -10.80
C GLU A 578 7.93 -41.30 -11.14
N THR A 579 7.88 -41.99 -12.29
CA THR A 579 9.01 -42.85 -12.72
C THR A 579 10.25 -42.04 -13.08
N LEU A 580 10.10 -40.91 -13.77
CA LEU A 580 11.22 -40.05 -14.17
C LEU A 580 11.85 -39.35 -12.97
N GLU A 581 11.04 -38.91 -11.99
CA GLU A 581 11.51 -38.34 -10.72
C GLU A 581 12.30 -39.36 -9.90
N ALA A 582 11.81 -40.61 -9.82
CA ALA A 582 12.53 -41.69 -9.14
C ALA A 582 13.85 -42.03 -9.84
N GLU A 583 13.86 -42.13 -11.17
CA GLU A 583 15.08 -42.33 -11.95
C GLU A 583 16.09 -41.19 -11.74
N LEU A 584 15.63 -39.95 -11.78
CA LEU A 584 16.45 -38.77 -11.50
C LEU A 584 17.07 -38.81 -10.10
N GLN A 585 16.27 -39.14 -9.08
CA GLN A 585 16.77 -39.23 -7.73
C GLN A 585 17.86 -40.30 -7.62
N THR A 586 17.69 -41.47 -8.25
CA THR A 586 18.72 -42.52 -8.24
C THR A 586 20.01 -42.10 -8.96
N LEU A 587 19.91 -41.35 -10.06
CA LEU A 587 21.07 -40.84 -10.79
C LEU A 587 21.76 -39.70 -10.02
N GLN A 588 20.99 -38.83 -9.36
CA GLN A 588 21.52 -37.78 -8.49
C GLN A 588 22.22 -38.34 -7.26
N GLU A 589 21.69 -39.40 -6.65
CA GLU A 589 22.34 -40.13 -5.55
C GLU A 589 23.66 -40.77 -6.00
N GLN A 590 23.73 -41.28 -7.23
CA GLN A 590 24.98 -41.79 -7.82
C GLN A 590 26.01 -40.67 -8.07
N VAL A 591 25.57 -39.50 -8.54
CA VAL A 591 26.46 -38.34 -8.77
C VAL A 591 26.91 -37.69 -7.45
N ALA A 592 26.08 -37.76 -6.42
CA ALA A 592 26.38 -37.24 -5.08
C ALA A 592 27.32 -38.14 -4.27
N ASP A 593 27.59 -39.36 -4.75
CA ASP A 593 28.58 -40.26 -4.12
C ASP A 593 29.99 -39.63 -4.20
N PRO A 594 30.70 -39.45 -3.06
CA PRO A 594 32.03 -38.85 -3.03
C PRO A 594 33.05 -39.51 -3.97
N ASP A 595 32.91 -40.81 -4.24
CA ASP A 595 33.83 -41.57 -5.10
C ASP A 595 33.43 -41.54 -6.59
N PHE A 596 32.26 -40.97 -6.93
CA PHE A 596 31.73 -40.95 -8.30
C PHE A 596 32.69 -40.29 -9.29
N PHE A 597 33.18 -39.09 -8.98
CA PHE A 597 34.13 -38.37 -9.84
C PHE A 597 35.55 -38.98 -9.84
N GLY A 598 35.80 -39.99 -9.02
CA GLY A 598 37.04 -40.78 -9.04
C GLY A 598 36.99 -41.98 -10.01
N GLN A 599 35.82 -42.30 -10.58
CA GLN A 599 35.65 -43.42 -11.52
C GLN A 599 36.11 -43.05 -12.95
N SER A 600 36.22 -44.05 -13.84
CA SER A 600 36.65 -43.83 -15.23
C SER A 600 35.73 -42.85 -15.96
N HIS A 601 36.34 -42.00 -16.79
CA HIS A 601 35.63 -40.91 -17.47
C HIS A 601 34.45 -41.39 -18.33
N ASP A 602 34.58 -42.54 -18.99
CA ASP A 602 33.50 -43.15 -19.77
C ASP A 602 32.26 -43.47 -18.92
N ARG A 603 32.45 -43.85 -17.65
CA ARG A 603 31.35 -44.25 -16.76
C ARG A 603 30.68 -43.04 -16.12
N THR A 604 31.46 -42.04 -15.71
CA THR A 604 30.92 -40.78 -15.17
C THR A 604 30.20 -39.97 -16.24
N GLN A 605 30.73 -39.92 -17.46
CA GLN A 605 30.07 -39.21 -18.57
C GLN A 605 28.75 -39.89 -18.98
N GLN A 606 28.67 -41.22 -18.96
CA GLN A 606 27.42 -41.94 -19.24
C GLN A 606 26.33 -41.63 -18.20
N VAL A 607 26.66 -41.64 -16.91
CA VAL A 607 25.69 -41.36 -15.85
C VAL A 607 25.25 -39.88 -15.87
N LEU A 608 26.17 -38.96 -16.15
CA LEU A 608 25.82 -37.53 -16.32
C LEU A 608 24.95 -37.28 -17.57
N ALA A 609 25.20 -38.02 -18.67
CA ALA A 609 24.36 -37.94 -19.85
C ALA A 609 22.94 -38.51 -19.61
N GLN A 610 22.85 -39.63 -18.88
CA GLN A 610 21.56 -40.21 -18.47
C GLN A 610 20.80 -39.29 -17.51
N LEU A 611 21.50 -38.60 -16.60
CA LEU A 611 20.90 -37.61 -15.72
C LEU A 611 20.34 -36.43 -16.51
N ALA A 612 21.11 -35.87 -17.44
CA ALA A 612 20.64 -34.78 -18.30
C ALA A 612 19.45 -35.20 -19.21
N GLU A 613 19.48 -36.42 -19.75
CA GLU A 613 18.38 -36.96 -20.56
C GLU A 613 17.11 -37.19 -19.73
N ALA A 614 17.25 -37.68 -18.49
CA ALA A 614 16.13 -37.84 -17.56
C ALA A 614 15.55 -36.49 -17.11
N GLU A 615 16.38 -35.47 -16.85
CA GLU A 615 15.93 -34.09 -16.58
C GLU A 615 15.13 -33.51 -17.75
N GLN A 616 15.65 -33.63 -18.96
CA GLN A 616 14.98 -33.12 -20.15
C GLN A 616 13.67 -33.87 -20.45
N ALA A 617 13.64 -35.19 -20.20
CA ALA A 617 12.44 -36.01 -20.35
C ALA A 617 11.37 -35.68 -19.29
N LEU A 618 11.78 -35.37 -18.06
CA LEU A 618 10.89 -34.93 -16.98
C LEU A 618 10.27 -33.58 -17.31
N GLU A 619 11.08 -32.62 -17.74
CA GLU A 619 10.62 -31.28 -18.14
C GLU A 619 9.61 -31.36 -19.29
N ALA A 620 9.92 -32.12 -20.34
CA ALA A 620 9.01 -32.33 -21.47
C ALA A 620 7.70 -33.04 -21.06
N ALA A 621 7.76 -34.02 -20.15
CA ALA A 621 6.57 -34.70 -19.64
C ALA A 621 5.72 -33.77 -18.77
N PHE A 622 6.35 -32.88 -18.01
CA PHE A 622 5.70 -31.90 -17.15
C PHE A 622 4.99 -30.81 -17.97
N GLU A 623 5.67 -30.21 -18.96
CA GLU A 623 5.08 -29.26 -19.91
C GLU A 623 3.88 -29.88 -20.64
N ARG A 624 3.99 -31.15 -21.03
CA ARG A 624 2.91 -31.88 -21.71
C ARG A 624 1.72 -32.11 -20.79
N TRP A 625 1.96 -32.46 -19.53
CA TRP A 625 0.91 -32.62 -18.52
C TRP A 625 0.22 -31.29 -18.23
N GLU A 626 0.98 -30.20 -18.07
CA GLU A 626 0.45 -28.86 -17.84
C GLU A 626 -0.39 -28.35 -19.02
N TYR A 627 0.05 -28.61 -20.26
CA TYR A 627 -0.72 -28.30 -21.46
C TYR A 627 -2.07 -29.02 -21.51
N LEU A 628 -2.09 -30.34 -21.24
CA LEU A 628 -3.31 -31.14 -21.26
C LEU A 628 -4.23 -30.83 -20.05
N GLU A 629 -3.66 -30.54 -18.88
CA GLU A 629 -4.40 -30.11 -17.69
C GLU A 629 -4.97 -28.70 -17.88
N GLY A 630 -4.24 -27.81 -18.54
CA GLY A 630 -4.68 -26.48 -18.96
C GLY A 630 -5.85 -26.54 -19.95
N LEU A 631 -5.82 -27.47 -20.90
CA LEU A 631 -6.95 -27.75 -21.80
C LEU A 631 -8.18 -28.28 -21.04
N LYS A 632 -7.99 -29.10 -20.01
CA LYS A 632 -9.04 -29.60 -19.12
C LYS A 632 -9.63 -28.46 -18.24
N LYS A 633 -8.78 -27.62 -17.65
CA LYS A 633 -9.17 -26.45 -16.81
C LYS A 633 -9.90 -25.36 -17.62
N ARG A 634 -9.42 -25.02 -18.82
CA ARG A 634 -10.07 -24.03 -19.72
C ARG A 634 -11.46 -24.45 -20.21
N ARG A 635 -11.78 -25.76 -20.16
CA ARG A 635 -13.14 -26.26 -20.45
C ARG A 635 -14.00 -26.44 -19.21
N LEU A 636 -13.41 -26.74 -18.04
CA LEU A 636 -14.11 -26.74 -16.75
C LEU A 636 -14.67 -25.35 -16.38
N SER A 637 -14.07 -24.27 -16.87
CA SER A 637 -14.59 -22.90 -16.73
C SER A 637 -15.71 -22.52 -17.72
N ARG A 638 -16.01 -23.36 -18.72
CA ARG A 638 -17.08 -23.14 -19.73
C ARG A 638 -18.15 -24.23 -19.77
N GLY A 639 -18.18 -25.12 -18.78
CA GLY A 639 -19.00 -26.33 -18.80
C GLY A 639 -19.72 -26.66 -17.51
N VAL A 640 -20.33 -25.69 -16.82
CA VAL A 640 -21.43 -25.96 -15.86
C VAL A 640 -22.47 -24.83 -15.94
N VAL A 641 -23.48 -25.03 -16.78
CA VAL A 641 -24.86 -24.52 -16.61
C VAL A 641 -25.66 -25.83 -16.56
N MET A 642 -26.41 -26.23 -15.54
CA MET A 642 -27.27 -25.52 -14.61
C MET A 642 -27.45 -26.47 -13.41
N CYS A 643 -27.23 -25.98 -12.20
CA CYS A 643 -28.16 -26.23 -11.10
C CYS A 643 -28.27 -24.88 -10.40
N ASP A 644 -29.38 -24.20 -10.65
CA ASP A 644 -29.86 -23.09 -9.83
C ASP A 644 -29.68 -23.47 -8.36
N HIS A 645 -28.93 -22.67 -7.58
CA HIS A 645 -29.05 -22.45 -6.11
C HIS A 645 -27.76 -22.02 -5.39
N HIS A 646 -26.96 -21.05 -5.87
CA HIS A 646 -25.91 -20.44 -5.02
C HIS A 646 -25.72 -18.92 -5.22
N HIS A 647 -26.80 -18.14 -5.14
CA HIS A 647 -26.72 -16.66 -4.99
C HIS A 647 -26.28 -16.20 -3.58
N ALA A 648 -26.16 -17.10 -2.60
CA ALA A 648 -25.86 -16.75 -1.20
C ALA A 648 -24.36 -16.65 -0.85
N ALA A 649 -23.45 -17.08 -1.72
CA ALA A 649 -22.04 -17.25 -1.37
C ALA A 649 -21.21 -15.95 -1.28
N ARG A 650 -21.73 -14.80 -1.76
CA ARG A 650 -20.98 -13.53 -1.85
C ARG A 650 -21.34 -12.47 -0.83
N HIS A 651 -22.24 -12.75 0.13
CA HIS A 651 -22.72 -11.72 1.06
C HIS A 651 -22.42 -12.08 2.52
N ILE A 652 -22.19 -11.06 3.35
CA ILE A 652 -22.05 -11.20 4.80
C ILE A 652 -22.72 -10.02 5.51
N LEU A 653 -23.39 -10.28 6.62
CA LEU A 653 -23.84 -9.24 7.53
C LEU A 653 -22.73 -8.97 8.55
N CYS A 654 -22.30 -7.73 8.65
CA CYS A 654 -21.32 -7.32 9.65
C CYS A 654 -21.86 -7.62 11.06
N PRO A 655 -21.11 -8.36 11.91
CA PRO A 655 -21.56 -8.68 13.26
C PRO A 655 -21.62 -7.47 14.20
N GLN A 656 -20.90 -6.38 13.88
CA GLN A 656 -20.76 -5.19 14.73
C GLN A 656 -21.75 -4.07 14.37
N CYS A 657 -21.94 -3.77 13.08
CA CYS A 657 -22.84 -2.68 12.62
C CYS A 657 -24.05 -3.14 11.79
N ASP A 658 -24.23 -4.46 11.61
CA ASP A 658 -25.36 -5.07 10.89
C ASP A 658 -25.43 -4.74 9.38
N LEU A 659 -24.42 -4.07 8.79
CA LEU A 659 -24.39 -3.75 7.36
C LEU A 659 -24.24 -5.01 6.50
N LEU A 660 -25.07 -5.16 5.46
CA LEU A 660 -24.88 -6.22 4.46
C LEU A 660 -23.79 -5.81 3.45
N VAL A 661 -22.73 -6.60 3.38
CA VAL A 661 -21.56 -6.36 2.53
C VAL A 661 -21.42 -7.48 1.52
N ALA A 662 -21.15 -7.12 0.25
CA ALA A 662 -20.69 -8.05 -0.76
C ALA A 662 -19.20 -8.28 -0.57
N LEU A 663 -18.79 -9.53 -0.39
CA LEU A 663 -17.40 -9.93 -0.27
C LEU A 663 -16.76 -9.96 -1.65
N PRO A 664 -15.64 -9.23 -1.86
CA PRO A 664 -14.86 -9.35 -3.09
C PRO A 664 -14.18 -10.73 -3.16
N GLN A 665 -13.68 -11.10 -4.33
CA GLN A 665 -12.76 -12.23 -4.44
C GLN A 665 -11.44 -11.81 -3.77
N LEU A 666 -11.13 -12.42 -2.63
CA LEU A 666 -9.91 -12.12 -1.90
C LEU A 666 -8.76 -13.00 -2.40
N GLU A 667 -7.63 -12.37 -2.71
CA GLU A 667 -6.38 -13.07 -3.02
C GLU A 667 -5.67 -13.54 -1.74
N HIS A 668 -4.50 -14.14 -1.87
CA HIS A 668 -3.76 -14.73 -0.75
C HIS A 668 -3.36 -13.66 0.29
N ARG A 669 -3.60 -13.93 1.58
CA ARG A 669 -3.31 -13.05 2.73
C ARG A 669 -4.11 -11.74 2.79
N GLN A 670 -5.15 -11.58 1.99
CA GLN A 670 -6.03 -10.41 2.05
C GLN A 670 -7.11 -10.56 3.13
N LYS A 671 -7.63 -9.42 3.60
CA LYS A 671 -8.70 -9.34 4.59
C LYS A 671 -9.81 -8.45 4.04
N ALA A 672 -11.06 -8.88 4.16
CA ALA A 672 -12.20 -8.00 3.90
C ALA A 672 -12.58 -7.27 5.20
N ALA A 673 -12.70 -5.95 5.15
CA ALA A 673 -13.20 -5.13 6.25
C ALA A 673 -14.59 -4.59 5.93
N CYS A 674 -15.37 -4.28 6.97
CA CYS A 674 -16.66 -3.63 6.81
C CYS A 674 -16.46 -2.14 6.49
N PRO A 675 -17.05 -1.61 5.40
CA PRO A 675 -16.86 -0.21 5.01
C PRO A 675 -17.49 0.79 5.99
N ARG A 676 -18.42 0.37 6.86
CA ARG A 676 -19.09 1.26 7.84
C ARG A 676 -18.40 1.31 9.20
N CYS A 677 -17.81 0.22 9.66
CA CYS A 677 -17.26 0.13 11.02
C CYS A 677 -15.81 -0.36 11.10
N GLY A 678 -15.17 -0.67 9.96
CA GLY A 678 -13.79 -1.17 9.91
C GLY A 678 -13.59 -2.61 10.38
N THR A 679 -14.59 -3.26 10.99
CA THR A 679 -14.47 -4.64 11.50
C THR A 679 -14.09 -5.62 10.39
N THR A 680 -13.10 -6.48 10.65
CA THR A 680 -12.71 -7.57 9.73
C THR A 680 -13.84 -8.60 9.58
N LEU A 681 -14.28 -8.84 8.35
CA LEU A 681 -15.40 -9.72 7.99
C LEU A 681 -14.95 -11.15 7.66
N THR A 682 -13.85 -11.29 6.93
CA THR A 682 -13.22 -12.58 6.61
C THR A 682 -11.77 -12.38 6.19
N THR A 683 -10.96 -13.43 6.32
CA THR A 683 -9.52 -13.42 5.97
C THR A 683 -9.14 -14.68 5.22
N THR A 684 -8.42 -14.54 4.11
CA THR A 684 -7.90 -15.68 3.33
C THR A 684 -6.46 -16.00 3.74
N TRP A 685 -6.20 -17.26 4.08
CA TRP A 685 -4.87 -17.74 4.48
C TRP A 685 -4.37 -18.84 3.54
N ASP A 686 -3.07 -18.81 3.19
CA ASP A 686 -2.43 -19.90 2.44
C ASP A 686 -2.48 -21.20 3.26
N ALA A 687 -2.77 -22.31 2.59
CA ALA A 687 -2.87 -23.63 3.19
C ALA A 687 -3.75 -23.67 4.48
N PRO A 688 -5.07 -23.36 4.37
CA PRO A 688 -5.96 -23.14 5.51
C PRO A 688 -6.18 -24.37 6.40
N ARG A 689 -5.68 -25.54 6.00
CA ARG A 689 -5.67 -26.77 6.81
C ARG A 689 -4.32 -27.05 7.47
N GLN A 690 -3.22 -26.95 6.71
CA GLN A 690 -1.91 -27.37 7.18
C GLN A 690 -1.39 -26.46 8.30
N ARG A 691 -1.50 -25.14 8.15
CA ARG A 691 -1.02 -24.16 9.15
C ARG A 691 -1.70 -24.29 10.52
N PRO A 692 -3.05 -24.25 10.63
CA PRO A 692 -3.69 -24.40 11.93
C PRO A 692 -3.45 -25.77 12.56
N THR A 693 -3.33 -26.83 11.75
CA THR A 693 -2.97 -28.17 12.26
C THR A 693 -1.57 -28.20 12.86
N ALA A 694 -0.57 -27.65 12.16
CA ALA A 694 0.81 -27.61 12.64
C ALA A 694 0.92 -26.80 13.95
N TYR A 695 0.35 -25.59 13.98
CA TYR A 695 0.38 -24.75 15.18
C TYR A 695 -0.35 -25.38 16.37
N ALA A 696 -1.50 -26.03 16.14
CA ALA A 696 -2.25 -26.66 17.23
C ALA A 696 -1.53 -27.88 17.82
N LEU A 697 -0.89 -28.72 16.98
CA LEU A 697 -0.12 -29.88 17.46
C LEU A 697 1.08 -29.44 18.31
N VAL A 698 1.87 -28.48 17.80
CA VAL A 698 3.03 -27.98 18.53
C VAL A 698 2.60 -27.26 19.81
N ALA A 699 1.51 -26.49 19.79
CA ALA A 699 0.97 -25.86 21.00
C ALA A 699 0.58 -26.89 22.07
N LEU A 700 -0.13 -27.97 21.72
CA LEU A 700 -0.49 -29.02 22.69
C LEU A 700 0.74 -29.72 23.27
N PHE A 701 1.77 -29.96 22.45
CA PHE A 701 3.03 -30.51 22.93
C PHE A 701 3.76 -29.56 23.89
N MET A 702 3.79 -28.26 23.59
CA MET A 702 4.37 -27.25 24.48
C MET A 702 3.59 -27.11 25.78
N LEU A 703 2.26 -27.24 25.76
CA LEU A 703 1.44 -27.29 26.97
C LEU A 703 1.78 -28.51 27.83
N LEU A 704 2.01 -29.67 27.23
CA LEU A 704 2.46 -30.86 27.96
C LEU A 704 3.79 -30.57 28.66
N LEU A 705 4.81 -30.13 27.92
CA LEU A 705 6.12 -29.79 28.49
C LEU A 705 6.03 -28.72 29.60
N ALA A 706 5.14 -27.75 29.45
CA ALA A 706 4.94 -26.71 30.45
C ALA A 706 4.45 -27.25 31.81
N ASN A 707 3.78 -28.42 31.82
CA ASN A 707 3.25 -29.05 33.03
C ASN A 707 4.22 -30.07 33.67
N LEU A 708 5.26 -30.53 32.97
CA LEU A 708 6.17 -31.58 33.48
C LEU A 708 7.33 -31.06 34.34
N PHE A 709 7.74 -29.80 34.16
CA PHE A 709 8.95 -29.25 34.80
C PHE A 709 8.65 -28.06 35.71
N PRO A 710 9.54 -27.73 36.67
CA PRO A 710 9.41 -26.55 37.52
C PRO A 710 9.24 -25.27 36.70
N PHE A 711 8.25 -24.45 37.07
CA PHE A 711 7.82 -23.28 36.32
C PHE A 711 8.50 -22.00 36.82
N ILE A 712 8.47 -21.77 38.14
CA ILE A 712 9.09 -20.62 38.79
C ILE A 712 9.75 -21.12 40.08
N TYR A 713 10.89 -20.54 40.44
CA TYR A 713 11.50 -20.77 41.74
C TYR A 713 11.84 -19.46 42.44
N MET A 714 11.86 -19.50 43.77
CA MET A 714 12.22 -18.37 44.63
C MET A 714 13.25 -18.82 45.66
N LYS A 715 14.28 -18.01 45.86
CA LYS A 715 15.33 -18.20 46.88
C LYS A 715 15.31 -17.04 47.87
N VAL A 716 15.11 -17.36 49.14
CA VAL A 716 15.17 -16.39 50.23
C VAL A 716 15.91 -17.01 51.41
N GLY A 717 16.95 -16.31 51.89
CA GLY A 717 17.67 -16.73 53.10
C GLY A 717 18.24 -18.15 53.06
N GLY A 718 18.59 -18.66 51.87
CA GLY A 718 19.13 -20.02 51.69
C GLY A 718 18.10 -21.13 51.50
N ILE A 719 16.79 -20.83 51.59
CA ILE A 719 15.70 -21.76 51.31
C ILE A 719 15.21 -21.53 49.87
N SER A 720 15.14 -22.59 49.08
CA SER A 720 14.58 -22.57 47.72
C SER A 720 13.19 -23.21 47.70
N SER A 721 12.21 -22.51 47.14
CA SER A 721 10.90 -23.05 46.80
C SER A 721 10.78 -23.11 45.27
N GLU A 722 10.44 -24.28 44.73
CA GLU A 722 10.16 -24.48 43.31
C GLU A 722 8.70 -24.88 43.15
N ILE A 723 8.04 -24.34 42.12
CA ILE A 723 6.62 -24.58 41.89
C ILE A 723 6.38 -24.93 40.43
N ALA A 724 5.69 -26.05 40.19
CA ALA A 724 5.20 -26.45 38.88
C ALA A 724 3.84 -25.78 38.56
N LEU A 725 3.50 -25.67 37.27
CA LEU A 725 2.30 -24.97 36.83
C LEU A 725 0.99 -25.55 37.42
N LEU A 726 0.91 -26.88 37.59
CA LEU A 726 -0.24 -27.57 38.18
C LEU A 726 -0.28 -27.51 39.72
N GLU A 727 0.81 -27.13 40.36
CA GLU A 727 0.84 -26.98 41.82
C GLU A 727 0.16 -25.69 42.28
N ILE A 728 0.13 -24.65 41.42
CA ILE A 728 -0.55 -23.36 41.69
C ILE A 728 -2.02 -23.56 42.10
N PRO A 729 -2.88 -24.26 41.32
CA PRO A 729 -4.26 -24.52 41.74
C PRO A 729 -4.35 -25.48 42.93
N ASN A 730 -3.44 -26.45 43.07
CA ASN A 730 -3.42 -27.36 44.22
C ASN A 730 -3.22 -26.62 45.54
N VAL A 731 -2.32 -25.63 45.57
CA VAL A 731 -2.12 -24.76 46.73
C VAL A 731 -3.40 -24.00 47.08
N LEU A 732 -4.09 -23.43 46.09
CA LEU A 732 -5.35 -22.72 46.29
C LEU A 732 -6.47 -23.63 46.82
N PHE A 733 -6.51 -24.90 46.41
CA PHE A 733 -7.47 -25.87 46.93
C PHE A 733 -7.20 -26.24 48.38
N THR A 734 -5.92 -26.38 48.78
CA THR A 734 -5.56 -26.73 50.16
C THR A 734 -5.86 -25.63 51.17
N GLU A 735 -6.05 -24.40 50.71
CA GLU A 735 -6.18 -23.19 51.54
C GLU A 735 -7.62 -22.63 51.52
N ASP A 736 -8.63 -23.45 51.24
CA ASP A 736 -10.06 -23.07 51.16
C ASP A 736 -10.43 -22.05 50.04
N TYR A 737 -9.53 -21.78 49.09
CA TYR A 737 -9.78 -20.93 47.91
C TYR A 737 -10.10 -21.73 46.66
N ALA A 738 -10.94 -22.76 46.82
CA ALA A 738 -11.28 -23.70 45.75
C ALA A 738 -11.92 -23.04 44.52
N SER A 739 -12.63 -21.92 44.70
CA SER A 739 -13.20 -21.15 43.59
C SER A 739 -12.12 -20.57 42.68
N LEU A 740 -11.04 -20.00 43.24
CA LEU A 740 -9.92 -19.42 42.50
C LEU A 740 -9.09 -20.52 41.81
N GLY A 741 -8.85 -21.64 42.50
CA GLY A 741 -8.13 -22.80 41.94
C GLY A 741 -8.87 -23.44 40.76
N THR A 742 -10.20 -23.61 40.88
CA THR A 742 -11.05 -24.12 39.79
C THR A 742 -11.05 -23.17 38.59
N PHE A 743 -11.15 -21.87 38.86
CA PHE A 743 -11.12 -20.83 37.83
C PHE A 743 -9.80 -20.88 37.03
N PHE A 744 -8.67 -20.97 37.73
CA PHE A 744 -7.36 -21.10 37.12
C PHE A 744 -7.28 -22.31 36.18
N LEU A 745 -7.60 -23.50 36.70
CA LEU A 745 -7.51 -24.75 35.95
C LEU A 745 -8.41 -24.74 34.71
N LEU A 746 -9.62 -24.19 34.83
CA LEU A 746 -10.56 -24.10 33.73
C LEU A 746 -10.08 -23.19 32.60
N PHE A 747 -9.70 -21.94 32.89
CA PHE A 747 -9.47 -20.91 31.86
C PHE A 747 -8.02 -20.81 31.39
N VAL A 748 -7.05 -21.24 32.19
CA VAL A 748 -5.62 -21.22 31.83
C VAL A 748 -5.20 -22.52 31.14
N GLN A 749 -5.82 -23.66 31.49
CA GLN A 749 -5.42 -24.97 30.96
C GLN A 749 -6.50 -25.66 30.13
N LEU A 750 -7.65 -26.01 30.74
CA LEU A 750 -8.63 -26.89 30.10
C LEU A 750 -9.27 -26.27 28.85
N VAL A 751 -9.71 -25.02 28.92
CA VAL A 751 -10.37 -24.33 27.80
C VAL A 751 -9.44 -24.20 26.59
N PRO A 752 -8.20 -23.67 26.73
CA PRO A 752 -7.23 -23.66 25.64
C PRO A 752 -6.94 -25.03 25.02
N ALA A 753 -6.70 -26.06 25.85
CA ALA A 753 -6.42 -27.41 25.37
C ALA A 753 -7.62 -27.98 24.58
N PHE A 754 -8.83 -27.85 25.12
CA PHE A 754 -10.06 -28.27 24.46
C PHE A 754 -10.25 -27.58 23.11
N CYS A 755 -10.00 -26.26 23.02
CA CYS A 755 -10.11 -25.52 21.77
C CYS A 755 -9.12 -26.03 20.71
N LEU A 756 -7.87 -26.28 21.07
CA LEU A 756 -6.85 -26.78 20.13
C LEU A 756 -7.17 -28.20 19.63
N VAL A 757 -7.56 -29.11 20.53
CA VAL A 757 -8.00 -30.46 20.16
C VAL A 757 -9.22 -30.39 19.22
N THR A 758 -10.19 -29.54 19.53
CA THR A 758 -11.37 -29.38 18.69
C THR A 758 -11.04 -28.84 17.30
N ILE A 759 -10.10 -27.89 17.20
CA ILE A 759 -9.61 -27.39 15.90
C ILE A 759 -8.96 -28.53 15.10
N LEU A 760 -8.11 -29.35 15.72
CA LEU A 760 -7.47 -30.48 15.04
C LEU A 760 -8.48 -31.49 14.50
N LEU A 761 -9.52 -31.81 15.28
CA LEU A 761 -10.57 -32.74 14.87
C LEU A 761 -11.41 -32.20 13.70
N LEU A 762 -11.76 -30.90 13.73
CA LEU A 762 -12.62 -30.29 12.72
C LEU A 762 -11.85 -29.98 11.42
N VAL A 763 -10.64 -29.43 11.50
CA VAL A 763 -9.84 -29.02 10.33
C VAL A 763 -9.35 -30.22 9.51
N ASN A 764 -8.97 -31.32 10.17
CA ASN A 764 -8.45 -32.53 9.51
C ASN A 764 -9.55 -33.52 9.09
N ARG A 765 -10.83 -33.10 9.15
CA ARG A 765 -12.00 -33.90 8.73
C ARG A 765 -12.04 -35.31 9.33
N VAL A 766 -11.72 -35.45 10.61
CA VAL A 766 -11.86 -36.72 11.31
C VAL A 766 -13.29 -37.23 11.19
N ARG A 767 -13.46 -38.53 10.92
CA ARG A 767 -14.77 -39.15 10.71
C ARG A 767 -15.61 -39.05 12.00
N MET A 768 -16.63 -38.19 11.98
CA MET A 768 -17.53 -37.91 13.09
C MET A 768 -18.94 -37.61 12.54
N PRO A 769 -20.02 -37.92 13.29
CA PRO A 769 -21.37 -37.58 12.89
C PRO A 769 -21.56 -36.06 12.78
N ALA A 770 -22.35 -35.60 11.80
CA ALA A 770 -22.52 -34.17 11.49
C ALA A 770 -23.03 -33.35 12.68
N GLY A 771 -23.91 -33.92 13.51
CA GLY A 771 -24.39 -33.28 14.75
C GLY A 771 -23.27 -33.02 15.76
N LEU A 772 -22.31 -33.96 15.90
CA LEU A 772 -21.15 -33.79 16.79
C LEU A 772 -20.20 -32.72 16.24
N LYS A 773 -19.96 -32.67 14.93
CA LYS A 773 -19.14 -31.60 14.30
C LYS A 773 -19.74 -30.22 14.54
N ALA A 774 -21.05 -30.06 14.32
CA ALA A 774 -21.74 -28.81 14.55
C ALA A 774 -21.75 -28.40 16.04
N PHE A 775 -21.87 -29.38 16.95
CA PHE A 775 -21.77 -29.15 18.40
C PHE A 775 -20.37 -28.68 18.81
N LEU A 776 -19.33 -29.39 18.37
CA LEU A 776 -17.93 -29.04 18.64
C LEU A 776 -17.57 -27.66 18.08
N ALA A 777 -17.97 -27.34 16.85
CA ALA A 777 -17.73 -26.03 16.26
C ALA A 777 -18.46 -24.89 17.01
N ARG A 778 -19.69 -25.15 17.48
CA ARG A 778 -20.44 -24.19 18.30
C ARG A 778 -19.72 -23.90 19.61
N ILE A 779 -19.32 -24.95 20.33
CA ILE A 779 -18.60 -24.79 21.60
C ILE A 779 -17.25 -24.11 21.39
N LEU A 780 -16.51 -24.49 20.34
CA LEU A 780 -15.22 -23.89 20.00
C LEU A 780 -15.30 -22.36 19.92
N PHE A 781 -16.21 -21.82 19.12
CA PHE A 781 -16.32 -20.36 18.96
C PHE A 781 -16.89 -19.64 20.17
N HIS A 782 -17.58 -20.34 21.07
CA HIS A 782 -18.00 -19.79 22.37
C HIS A 782 -16.88 -19.77 23.39
N LEU A 783 -16.08 -20.85 23.49
CA LEU A 783 -15.02 -20.99 24.48
C LEU A 783 -13.72 -20.29 24.08
N LYS A 784 -13.47 -20.07 22.78
CA LYS A 784 -12.25 -19.44 22.27
C LYS A 784 -11.92 -18.10 22.95
N THR A 785 -12.93 -17.29 23.28
CA THR A 785 -12.76 -15.99 23.95
C THR A 785 -12.46 -16.09 25.45
N TRP A 786 -12.54 -17.29 26.02
CA TRP A 786 -12.34 -17.57 27.45
C TRP A 786 -10.97 -18.19 27.76
N GLY A 787 -10.16 -18.51 26.74
CA GLY A 787 -8.78 -18.93 26.97
C GLY A 787 -7.95 -17.75 27.46
N MET A 788 -7.41 -17.83 28.68
CA MET A 788 -6.68 -16.72 29.33
C MET A 788 -5.19 -17.04 29.56
N ALA A 789 -4.62 -17.97 28.78
CA ALA A 789 -3.24 -18.43 28.96
C ALA A 789 -2.23 -17.27 28.84
N GLU A 790 -2.43 -16.38 27.87
CA GLU A 790 -1.57 -15.20 27.67
C GLU A 790 -1.68 -14.18 28.80
N ILE A 791 -2.86 -14.10 29.43
CA ILE A 791 -3.12 -13.15 30.54
C ILE A 791 -2.48 -13.67 31.81
N PHE A 792 -2.50 -14.99 32.02
CA PHE A 792 -1.75 -15.61 33.09
C PHE A 792 -0.24 -15.35 32.95
N LEU A 793 0.32 -15.47 31.74
CA LEU A 793 1.73 -15.13 31.49
C LEU A 793 2.05 -13.67 31.88
N ALA A 794 1.18 -12.72 31.51
CA ALA A 794 1.34 -11.32 31.94
C ALA A 794 1.24 -11.18 33.48
N GLY A 795 0.34 -11.91 34.13
CA GLY A 795 0.23 -11.96 35.59
C GLY A 795 1.49 -12.47 36.28
N VAL A 796 2.15 -13.49 35.71
CA VAL A 796 3.45 -13.99 36.22
C VAL A 796 4.53 -12.91 36.16
N LEU A 797 4.64 -12.22 35.02
CA LEU A 797 5.62 -11.13 34.86
C LEU A 797 5.38 -9.98 35.84
N VAL A 798 4.12 -9.59 36.05
CA VAL A 798 3.77 -8.57 37.06
C VAL A 798 4.09 -9.07 38.48
N SER A 799 3.88 -10.35 38.76
CA SER A 799 4.21 -10.97 40.05
C SER A 799 5.71 -10.96 40.33
N PHE A 800 6.55 -11.16 39.32
CA PHE A 800 8.00 -11.06 39.47
C PHE A 800 8.44 -9.68 39.93
N VAL A 801 7.90 -8.63 39.30
CA VAL A 801 8.20 -7.25 39.70
C VAL A 801 7.79 -6.99 41.15
N LYS A 802 6.65 -7.54 41.60
CA LYS A 802 6.22 -7.43 43.01
C LYS A 802 7.11 -8.21 43.97
N LEU A 803 7.58 -9.39 43.56
CA LEU A 803 8.34 -10.30 44.42
C LEU A 803 9.83 -9.97 44.51
N MET A 804 10.41 -9.24 43.54
CA MET A 804 11.84 -8.89 43.55
C MET A 804 12.26 -8.08 44.79
N ALA A 805 11.30 -7.43 45.46
CA ALA A 805 11.54 -6.76 46.73
C ALA A 805 11.75 -7.72 47.91
N TYR A 806 11.28 -8.97 47.80
CA TYR A 806 11.27 -9.96 48.88
C TYR A 806 12.32 -11.09 48.72
N GLY A 807 12.89 -11.28 47.51
CA GLY A 807 13.86 -12.34 47.27
C GLY A 807 14.33 -12.49 45.83
N ASP A 808 15.29 -13.40 45.61
CA ASP A 808 15.79 -13.75 44.29
C ASP A 808 14.82 -14.73 43.61
N ILE A 809 14.23 -14.29 42.50
CA ILE A 809 13.29 -15.09 41.71
C ILE A 809 13.97 -15.54 40.45
N GLY A 810 13.76 -16.79 40.08
CA GLY A 810 14.22 -17.31 38.81
C GLY A 810 13.14 -18.05 38.04
N ILE A 811 13.41 -18.19 36.75
CA ILE A 811 12.54 -18.83 35.78
C ILE A 811 12.94 -20.30 35.67
N GLY A 812 11.96 -21.21 35.76
CA GLY A 812 12.19 -22.64 35.57
C GLY A 812 12.17 -23.07 34.10
N LEU A 813 12.55 -24.32 33.83
CA LEU A 813 12.69 -24.86 32.47
C LEU A 813 11.35 -24.89 31.69
N SER A 814 10.20 -25.00 32.37
CA SER A 814 8.88 -25.04 31.72
C SER A 814 8.34 -23.68 31.29
N PHE A 815 8.97 -22.58 31.68
CA PHE A 815 8.50 -21.23 31.31
C PHE A 815 8.61 -20.96 29.81
N ILE A 816 9.69 -21.40 29.17
CA ILE A 816 9.88 -21.24 27.71
C ILE A 816 8.82 -22.02 26.92
N PRO A 817 8.58 -23.32 27.19
CA PRO A 817 7.44 -24.05 26.62
C PRO A 817 6.10 -23.32 26.83
N TRP A 818 5.86 -22.75 28.01
CA TRP A 818 4.64 -21.99 28.27
C TRP A 818 4.51 -20.72 27.39
N CYS A 819 5.59 -19.97 27.19
CA CYS A 819 5.60 -18.83 26.26
C CYS A 819 5.31 -19.27 24.81
N MET A 820 5.94 -20.37 24.37
CA MET A 820 5.70 -20.93 23.03
C MET A 820 4.26 -21.41 22.86
N PHE A 821 3.69 -22.05 23.88
CA PHE A 821 2.28 -22.44 23.90
C PHE A 821 1.35 -21.23 23.70
N CYS A 822 1.56 -20.14 24.46
CA CYS A 822 0.74 -18.92 24.34
C CYS A 822 0.78 -18.34 22.91
N LEU A 823 1.98 -18.26 22.31
CA LEU A 823 2.17 -17.71 20.97
C LEU A 823 1.51 -18.59 19.89
N LEU A 824 1.75 -19.91 19.94
CA LEU A 824 1.24 -20.86 18.94
C LEU A 824 -0.28 -21.05 19.04
N GLN A 825 -0.85 -21.02 20.25
CA GLN A 825 -2.29 -21.00 20.45
C GLN A 825 -2.93 -19.77 19.77
N LEU A 826 -2.37 -18.58 19.99
CA LEU A 826 -2.86 -17.35 19.39
C LEU A 826 -2.79 -17.40 17.86
N ARG A 827 -1.69 -17.91 17.31
CA ARG A 827 -1.53 -18.12 15.85
C ARG A 827 -2.56 -19.11 15.29
N THR A 828 -2.78 -20.23 15.98
CA THR A 828 -3.82 -21.21 15.60
C THR A 828 -5.19 -20.52 15.52
N PHE A 829 -5.52 -19.70 16.50
CA PHE A 829 -6.79 -18.96 16.55
C PHE A 829 -6.94 -17.91 15.45
N GLN A 830 -5.86 -17.30 14.98
CA GLN A 830 -5.88 -16.33 13.88
C GLN A 830 -6.04 -17.00 12.51
N CYS A 831 -5.44 -18.18 12.31
CA CYS A 831 -5.49 -18.88 11.02
C CYS A 831 -6.85 -19.57 10.76
N VAL A 832 -7.64 -19.86 11.79
CA VAL A 832 -8.95 -20.51 11.64
C VAL A 832 -10.05 -19.46 11.43
N ASP A 833 -10.42 -19.24 10.17
CA ASP A 833 -11.56 -18.41 9.78
C ASP A 833 -12.89 -19.14 10.12
N ARG A 834 -13.81 -18.41 10.77
CA ARG A 834 -15.09 -18.94 11.25
C ARG A 834 -15.98 -19.42 10.09
N ARG A 835 -16.05 -18.63 9.02
CA ARG A 835 -16.94 -18.90 7.89
C ARG A 835 -16.42 -20.10 7.09
N TRP A 836 -15.12 -20.11 6.79
CA TRP A 836 -14.45 -21.22 6.11
C TRP A 836 -14.67 -22.55 6.84
N LEU A 837 -14.49 -22.59 8.17
CA LEU A 837 -14.67 -23.82 8.94
C LEU A 837 -16.12 -24.31 8.90
N TRP A 838 -17.09 -23.40 9.00
CA TRP A 838 -18.49 -23.75 8.89
C TRP A 838 -18.90 -24.17 7.47
N ASP A 839 -18.29 -23.60 6.42
CA ASP A 839 -18.53 -23.96 5.02
C ASP A 839 -18.09 -25.41 4.76
N ASP A 840 -17.07 -25.89 5.47
CA ASP A 840 -16.64 -27.30 5.45
C ASP A 840 -17.59 -28.24 6.21
N ILE A 841 -18.29 -27.74 7.24
CA ILE A 841 -19.18 -28.54 8.10
C ILE A 841 -20.58 -28.68 7.51
N ALA A 842 -21.18 -27.56 7.06
CA ALA A 842 -22.54 -27.53 6.55
C ALA A 842 -22.72 -26.35 5.57
N PRO A 843 -23.43 -26.54 4.44
CA PRO A 843 -23.63 -25.49 3.45
C PRO A 843 -24.44 -24.32 4.01
N MET A 844 -24.26 -23.15 3.39
CA MET A 844 -25.00 -21.94 3.78
C MET A 844 -26.48 -22.08 3.37
N PRO A 845 -27.44 -21.71 4.24
CA PRO A 845 -28.85 -21.78 3.90
C PRO A 845 -29.19 -20.84 2.74
N THR A 846 -30.07 -21.31 1.86
CA THR A 846 -30.58 -20.53 0.73
C THR A 846 -31.52 -19.43 1.22
N ILE A 847 -31.27 -18.20 0.78
CA ILE A 847 -32.11 -17.04 1.07
C ILE A 847 -33.04 -16.84 -0.11
N THR A 848 -34.35 -16.84 0.14
CA THR A 848 -35.39 -16.70 -0.90
C THR A 848 -35.70 -15.24 -1.25
N GLN A 849 -35.31 -14.29 -0.40
CA GLN A 849 -35.50 -12.85 -0.62
C GLN A 849 -34.30 -12.18 -1.33
N PRO A 850 -34.53 -11.17 -2.19
CA PRO A 850 -33.44 -10.42 -2.81
C PRO A 850 -32.65 -9.62 -1.75
N LEU A 851 -31.33 -9.62 -1.89
CA LEU A 851 -30.40 -8.98 -0.96
C LEU A 851 -29.98 -7.60 -1.48
N LYS A 852 -30.04 -6.56 -0.63
CA LYS A 852 -29.53 -5.22 -0.95
C LYS A 852 -28.24 -4.94 -0.18
N VAL A 853 -27.13 -4.86 -0.90
CA VAL A 853 -25.80 -4.51 -0.35
C VAL A 853 -25.82 -3.05 0.09
N GLY A 854 -25.11 -2.73 1.18
CA GLY A 854 -25.09 -1.38 1.75
C GLY A 854 -26.28 -1.06 2.65
N VAL A 855 -27.26 -1.97 2.77
CA VAL A 855 -28.41 -1.81 3.68
C VAL A 855 -28.24 -2.69 4.91
N ALA A 856 -28.55 -2.15 6.08
CA ALA A 856 -28.51 -2.91 7.34
C ALA A 856 -29.48 -4.09 7.32
N GLY A 857 -29.06 -5.25 7.84
CA GLY A 857 -29.84 -6.49 7.86
C GLY A 857 -31.24 -6.30 8.43
N ILE A 858 -31.36 -5.61 9.57
CA ILE A 858 -32.64 -5.34 10.23
C ILE A 858 -33.66 -4.62 9.34
N ARG A 859 -33.23 -3.71 8.45
CA ARG A 859 -34.13 -2.92 7.57
C ARG A 859 -34.66 -3.73 6.39
N GLN A 860 -33.99 -4.81 6.03
CA GLN A 860 -34.39 -5.73 4.96
C GLN A 860 -34.86 -7.08 5.51
N GLY A 861 -35.21 -7.16 6.79
CA GLY A 861 -35.75 -8.38 7.41
C GLY A 861 -34.74 -9.52 7.48
N LEU A 862 -33.44 -9.22 7.62
CA LEU A 862 -32.36 -10.19 7.75
C LEU A 862 -31.70 -10.15 9.12
N ARG A 863 -31.04 -11.25 9.49
CA ARG A 863 -30.17 -11.34 10.66
C ARG A 863 -28.95 -12.22 10.37
N SER A 864 -27.84 -11.92 11.05
CA SER A 864 -26.67 -12.79 11.09
C SER A 864 -26.81 -13.83 12.21
N CYS A 865 -26.42 -15.07 11.94
CA CYS A 865 -26.26 -16.07 12.98
C CYS A 865 -24.96 -15.81 13.78
N GLY A 866 -25.06 -15.55 15.08
CA GLY A 866 -23.88 -15.31 15.94
C GLY A 866 -22.89 -16.48 16.04
N CYS A 867 -23.33 -17.71 15.72
CA CYS A 867 -22.50 -18.91 15.77
C CYS A 867 -21.76 -19.19 14.43
N CYS A 868 -22.50 -19.26 13.32
CA CYS A 868 -21.97 -19.69 12.02
C CYS A 868 -21.99 -18.61 10.93
N THR A 869 -22.30 -17.37 11.29
CA THR A 869 -22.37 -16.19 10.40
C THR A 869 -23.29 -16.35 9.18
N ALA A 870 -24.18 -17.35 9.19
CA ALA A 870 -25.19 -17.53 8.17
C ALA A 870 -26.16 -16.34 8.18
N VAL A 871 -26.45 -15.81 7.00
CA VAL A 871 -27.48 -14.79 6.81
C VAL A 871 -28.83 -15.51 6.75
N LEU A 872 -29.76 -15.11 7.61
CA LEU A 872 -31.08 -15.72 7.80
C LEU A 872 -32.14 -14.62 7.73
N THR A 873 -33.41 -14.99 7.52
CA THR A 873 -34.52 -14.05 7.70
C THR A 873 -34.70 -13.71 9.18
N ALA A 874 -35.20 -12.52 9.47
CA ALA A 874 -35.36 -12.01 10.83
C ALA A 874 -36.34 -12.87 11.66
N ASP A 875 -37.36 -13.45 11.02
CA ASP A 875 -38.39 -14.29 11.65
C ASP A 875 -37.88 -15.71 11.98
N GLN A 876 -36.86 -16.18 11.25
CA GLN A 876 -36.31 -17.51 11.46
C GLN A 876 -35.47 -17.53 12.73
N THR A 877 -36.02 -17.96 13.86
CA THR A 877 -35.32 -17.94 15.17
C THR A 877 -34.25 -19.03 15.34
N VAL A 878 -34.43 -20.19 14.68
CA VAL A 878 -33.48 -21.31 14.73
C VAL A 878 -32.64 -21.33 13.47
N CYS A 879 -31.31 -21.32 13.61
CA CYS A 879 -30.42 -21.43 12.46
C CYS A 879 -30.46 -22.88 11.89
N PRO A 880 -30.74 -23.08 10.59
CA PRO A 880 -30.78 -24.41 9.98
C PRO A 880 -29.39 -25.06 9.86
N ARG A 881 -28.33 -24.24 9.89
CA ARG A 881 -26.93 -24.67 9.70
C ARG A 881 -26.28 -25.14 11.00
N CYS A 882 -26.39 -24.34 12.05
CA CYS A 882 -25.74 -24.62 13.33
C CYS A 882 -26.73 -24.89 14.47
N HIS A 883 -28.04 -24.86 14.23
CA HIS A 883 -29.13 -25.08 15.21
C HIS A 883 -29.12 -24.14 16.44
N SER A 884 -28.36 -23.04 16.41
CA SER A 884 -28.41 -22.02 17.45
C SER A 884 -29.71 -21.21 17.36
N LYS A 885 -30.33 -20.93 18.51
CA LYS A 885 -31.45 -19.98 18.62
C LYS A 885 -30.91 -18.55 18.67
N GLY A 886 -31.58 -17.61 17.98
CA GLY A 886 -31.22 -16.19 18.00
C GLY A 886 -32.29 -15.32 17.35
N THR A 887 -32.24 -14.02 17.66
CA THR A 887 -33.14 -12.98 17.14
C THR A 887 -32.35 -11.92 16.38
N ALA A 888 -33.03 -11.03 15.64
CA ALA A 888 -32.35 -9.97 14.87
C ALA A 888 -31.50 -9.04 15.76
N ARG A 889 -32.07 -8.59 16.88
CA ARG A 889 -31.36 -7.94 17.99
C ARG A 889 -31.50 -8.76 19.25
N ARG A 890 -30.52 -8.70 20.15
CA ARG A 890 -30.62 -9.39 21.44
C ARG A 890 -31.72 -8.76 22.29
N LYS A 891 -32.69 -9.57 22.70
CA LYS A 891 -33.79 -9.12 23.57
C LYS A 891 -33.24 -8.60 24.90
N ASN A 892 -33.73 -7.44 25.34
CA ASN A 892 -33.37 -6.84 26.63
C ASN A 892 -31.86 -6.65 26.85
N SER A 893 -31.06 -6.51 25.78
CA SER A 893 -29.60 -6.40 25.87
C SER A 893 -29.18 -5.28 26.84
N LEU A 894 -29.74 -4.07 26.68
CA LEU A 894 -29.45 -2.94 27.57
C LEU A 894 -29.81 -3.20 29.03
N GLN A 895 -30.95 -3.86 29.30
CA GLN A 895 -31.39 -4.17 30.67
C GLN A 895 -30.45 -5.16 31.34
N TRP A 896 -30.05 -6.23 30.64
CA TRP A 896 -29.08 -7.20 31.16
C TRP A 896 -27.70 -6.60 31.35
N THR A 897 -27.22 -5.80 30.39
CA THR A 897 -25.93 -5.11 30.49
C THR A 897 -25.91 -4.16 31.69
N LEU A 898 -26.97 -3.36 31.89
CA LEU A 898 -27.10 -2.47 33.05
C LEU A 898 -27.24 -3.23 34.37
N ALA A 899 -28.01 -4.32 34.42
CA ALA A 899 -28.16 -5.12 35.64
C ALA A 899 -26.82 -5.72 36.09
N LEU A 900 -26.04 -6.26 35.16
CA LEU A 900 -24.70 -6.79 35.43
C LEU A 900 -23.71 -5.67 35.81
N LEU A 901 -23.81 -4.50 35.17
CA LEU A 901 -22.98 -3.34 35.48
C LEU A 901 -23.26 -2.81 36.90
N VAL A 902 -24.54 -2.67 37.28
CA VAL A 902 -24.94 -2.22 38.62
C VAL A 902 -24.49 -3.23 39.67
N THR A 903 -24.65 -4.53 39.39
CA THR A 903 -24.15 -5.60 40.27
C THR A 903 -22.64 -5.48 40.45
N SER A 904 -21.89 -5.26 39.37
CA SER A 904 -20.45 -5.03 39.41
C SER A 904 -20.06 -3.81 40.24
N PHE A 905 -20.79 -2.70 40.10
CA PHE A 905 -20.56 -1.48 40.89
C PHE A 905 -20.78 -1.70 42.40
N ILE A 906 -21.85 -2.41 42.76
CA ILE A 906 -22.15 -2.77 44.16
C ILE A 906 -21.01 -3.60 44.77
N LEU A 907 -20.44 -4.53 43.99
CA LEU A 907 -19.34 -5.39 44.43
C LEU A 907 -17.97 -4.70 44.40
N TYR A 908 -17.82 -3.65 43.60
CA TYR A 908 -16.56 -2.92 43.47
C TYR A 908 -16.16 -2.22 44.76
N LEU A 909 -17.13 -1.66 45.50
CA LEU A 909 -16.88 -1.01 46.77
C LEU A 909 -16.29 -1.97 47.84
N PRO A 910 -16.93 -3.11 48.18
CA PRO A 910 -16.36 -4.06 49.14
C PRO A 910 -15.06 -4.69 48.63
N ALA A 911 -14.87 -4.87 47.32
CA ALA A 911 -13.63 -5.38 46.75
C ALA A 911 -12.41 -4.47 47.01
N ASN A 912 -12.60 -3.14 47.10
CA ASN A 912 -11.51 -2.19 47.37
C ASN A 912 -11.30 -1.90 48.87
N ILE A 913 -12.34 -2.10 49.69
CA ILE A 913 -12.27 -1.86 51.15
C ILE A 913 -11.75 -3.10 51.89
N MET A 914 -12.16 -4.29 51.48
CA MET A 914 -11.75 -5.52 52.16
C MET A 914 -10.30 -5.91 51.83
N PRO A 915 -9.61 -6.62 52.73
CA PRO A 915 -8.28 -7.13 52.48
C PRO A 915 -8.27 -8.01 51.24
N ILE A 916 -7.31 -7.77 50.35
CA ILE A 916 -7.11 -8.60 49.15
C ILE A 916 -6.14 -9.74 49.42
N MET A 917 -5.19 -9.50 50.33
CA MET A 917 -4.19 -10.46 50.77
C MET A 917 -3.95 -10.32 52.27
N ILE A 918 -3.64 -11.44 52.92
CA ILE A 918 -3.18 -11.49 54.31
C ILE A 918 -1.77 -12.05 54.27
N THR A 919 -0.81 -11.26 54.73
CA THR A 919 0.56 -11.72 54.93
C THR A 919 0.68 -12.19 56.37
N ASP A 920 1.02 -13.47 56.55
CA ASP A 920 1.29 -14.07 57.85
C ASP A 920 2.81 -14.13 58.04
N LEU A 921 3.32 -13.38 59.01
CA LEU A 921 4.75 -13.26 59.30
C LEU A 921 4.95 -13.65 60.77
N LEU A 922 5.56 -14.82 61.01
CA LEU A 922 5.77 -15.37 62.36
C LEU A 922 4.47 -15.47 63.21
N GLY A 923 3.32 -15.72 62.57
CA GLY A 923 2.01 -15.82 63.23
C GLY A 923 1.27 -14.50 63.38
N ASP A 924 1.88 -13.36 63.04
CA ASP A 924 1.21 -12.07 62.98
C ASP A 924 0.58 -11.85 61.60
N LYS A 925 -0.73 -11.59 61.58
CA LYS A 925 -1.53 -11.49 60.35
C LYS A 925 -1.72 -10.03 59.98
N MET A 926 -1.05 -9.59 58.92
CA MET A 926 -1.17 -8.24 58.37
C MET A 926 -2.09 -8.23 57.13
N PRO A 927 -3.35 -7.78 57.26
CA PRO A 927 -4.23 -7.63 56.11
C PRO A 927 -3.84 -6.42 55.26
N SER A 928 -3.73 -6.60 53.95
CA SER A 928 -3.44 -5.53 53.00
C SER A 928 -4.56 -5.38 51.96
N THR A 929 -5.03 -4.15 51.74
CA THR A 929 -5.94 -3.79 50.64
C THR A 929 -5.13 -3.42 49.39
N ILE A 930 -5.79 -3.32 48.23
CA ILE A 930 -5.17 -2.88 46.97
C ILE A 930 -4.52 -1.49 47.16
N MET A 931 -5.25 -0.55 47.73
CA MET A 931 -4.78 0.82 47.93
C MET A 931 -3.65 0.90 48.98
N ALA A 932 -3.73 0.10 50.05
CA ALA A 932 -2.66 0.01 51.03
C ALA A 932 -1.35 -0.48 50.39
N GLY A 933 -1.43 -1.47 49.49
CA GLY A 933 -0.27 -1.95 48.74
C GLY A 933 0.34 -0.90 47.81
N VAL A 934 -0.50 -0.12 47.11
CA VAL A 934 -0.03 1.00 46.26
C VAL A 934 0.67 2.08 47.10
N VAL A 935 0.09 2.46 48.24
CA VAL A 935 0.64 3.48 49.14
C VAL A 935 1.97 3.03 49.74
N LEU A 936 2.07 1.76 50.16
CA LEU A 936 3.30 1.18 50.69
C LEU A 936 4.43 1.26 49.65
N LEU A 937 4.22 0.75 48.45
CA LEU A 937 5.22 0.76 47.37
C LEU A 937 5.59 2.18 46.93
N TRP A 938 4.63 3.11 46.96
CA TRP A 938 4.90 4.52 46.71
C TRP A 938 5.78 5.15 47.79
N SER A 939 5.58 4.78 49.06
CA SER A 939 6.38 5.27 50.19
C SER A 939 7.80 4.72 50.20
N GLU A 940 8.01 3.50 49.70
CA GLU A 940 9.31 2.85 49.56
C GLU A 940 10.11 3.32 48.33
N GLY A 941 9.54 4.22 47.52
CA GLY A 941 10.21 4.79 46.33
C GLY A 941 10.07 3.96 45.04
N SER A 942 9.29 2.88 45.07
CA SER A 942 9.02 1.99 43.93
C SER A 942 7.88 2.53 43.04
N TYR A 943 7.98 3.80 42.62
CA TYR A 943 6.92 4.51 41.89
C TYR A 943 6.42 3.80 40.61
N PRO A 944 7.28 3.23 39.74
CA PRO A 944 6.81 2.56 38.53
C PRO A 944 5.94 1.34 38.84
N VAL A 945 6.27 0.58 39.88
CA VAL A 945 5.53 -0.61 40.31
C VAL A 945 4.18 -0.21 40.92
N ALA A 946 4.19 0.81 41.78
CA ALA A 946 2.97 1.35 42.39
C ALA A 946 1.99 1.87 41.32
N LEU A 947 2.48 2.56 40.29
CA LEU A 947 1.66 3.07 39.19
C LEU A 947 1.02 1.95 38.36
N VAL A 948 1.78 0.89 38.03
CA VAL A 948 1.26 -0.25 37.28
C VAL A 948 0.12 -0.93 38.02
N ILE A 949 0.26 -1.14 39.34
CA ILE A 949 -0.77 -1.76 40.18
C ILE A 949 -2.00 -0.85 40.26
N PHE A 950 -1.82 0.45 40.49
CA PHE A 950 -2.93 1.40 40.52
C PHE A 950 -3.73 1.41 39.21
N ILE A 951 -3.04 1.43 38.07
CA ILE A 951 -3.66 1.43 36.75
C ILE A 951 -4.42 0.13 36.51
N ALA A 952 -3.80 -1.03 36.74
CA ALA A 952 -4.37 -2.34 36.45
C ALA A 952 -5.57 -2.66 37.37
N SER A 953 -5.45 -2.39 38.67
CA SER A 953 -6.41 -2.84 39.68
C SER A 953 -7.55 -1.85 39.92
N ILE A 954 -7.34 -0.54 39.71
CA ILE A 954 -8.32 0.49 40.04
C ILE A 954 -8.78 1.23 38.79
N MET A 955 -7.86 1.81 38.03
CA MET A 955 -8.20 2.68 36.90
C MET A 955 -8.86 1.91 35.73
N VAL A 956 -8.34 0.74 35.37
CA VAL A 956 -8.87 -0.06 34.26
C VAL A 956 -10.31 -0.53 34.51
N PRO A 957 -10.65 -1.18 35.66
CA PRO A 957 -12.02 -1.59 35.94
C PRO A 957 -13.01 -0.42 36.01
N THR A 958 -12.60 0.72 36.59
CA THR A 958 -13.47 1.91 36.71
C THR A 958 -13.76 2.54 35.36
N LEU A 959 -12.73 2.78 34.53
CA LEU A 959 -12.90 3.31 33.18
C LEU A 959 -13.76 2.37 32.31
N LYS A 960 -13.58 1.05 32.45
CA LYS A 960 -14.41 0.05 31.76
C LYS A 960 -15.88 0.15 32.15
N MET A 961 -16.20 0.24 33.44
CA MET A 961 -17.58 0.41 33.91
C MET A 961 -18.21 1.71 33.41
N ILE A 962 -17.48 2.82 33.46
CA ILE A 962 -17.93 4.13 32.96
C ILE A 962 -18.20 4.06 31.46
N ALA A 963 -17.30 3.45 30.69
CA ALA A 963 -17.45 3.31 29.25
C ALA A 963 -18.67 2.45 28.87
N ILE A 964 -18.89 1.31 29.54
CA ILE A 964 -20.09 0.48 29.30
C ILE A 964 -21.37 1.24 29.68
N ALA A 965 -21.37 1.96 30.81
CA ALA A 965 -22.51 2.79 31.23
C ALA A 965 -22.85 3.83 30.14
N TRP A 966 -21.82 4.47 29.59
CA TRP A 966 -21.96 5.48 28.55
C TRP A 966 -22.44 4.88 27.22
N LEU A 967 -21.97 3.69 26.84
CA LEU A 967 -22.47 2.96 25.67
C LEU A 967 -23.96 2.60 25.82
N CYS A 968 -24.37 2.12 27.00
CA CYS A 968 -25.77 1.85 27.29
C CYS A 968 -26.63 3.12 27.25
N TRP A 969 -26.11 4.23 27.81
CA TRP A 969 -26.78 5.52 27.80
C TRP A 969 -27.04 6.01 26.37
N ASN A 970 -26.02 5.95 25.50
CA ASN A 970 -26.16 6.38 24.12
C ASN A 970 -27.07 5.46 23.28
N ALA A 971 -26.91 4.14 23.44
CA ALA A 971 -27.76 3.15 22.76
C ALA A 971 -29.25 3.28 23.15
N ASN A 972 -29.55 3.80 24.35
CA ASN A 972 -30.93 3.99 24.82
C ASN A 972 -31.62 5.26 24.28
N GLY A 973 -30.94 6.09 23.49
CA GLY A 973 -31.55 7.29 22.94
C GLY A 973 -30.89 8.60 23.34
N ASN A 974 -29.98 8.60 24.31
CA ASN A 974 -29.48 9.82 24.93
C ASN A 974 -28.03 10.09 24.51
N GLY A 975 -27.78 11.04 23.61
CA GLY A 975 -26.41 11.38 23.15
C GLY A 975 -26.35 11.91 21.72
N ALA A 976 -25.16 12.41 21.33
CA ALA A 976 -24.88 12.85 19.96
C ALA A 976 -24.81 11.65 18.99
N ARG A 977 -25.19 11.85 17.72
CA ARG A 977 -25.22 10.82 16.66
C ARG A 977 -23.82 10.53 16.09
N ASP A 978 -22.91 10.07 16.94
CA ASP A 978 -21.53 9.76 16.56
C ASP A 978 -21.24 8.26 16.78
N SER A 979 -21.88 7.40 15.97
CA SER A 979 -21.84 5.94 16.16
C SER A 979 -20.45 5.35 15.94
N GLU A 980 -19.63 5.97 15.08
CA GLU A 980 -18.24 5.57 14.83
C GLU A 980 -17.39 5.68 16.09
N ARG A 981 -17.44 6.84 16.78
CA ARG A 981 -16.70 7.00 18.05
C ARG A 981 -17.18 6.01 19.10
N MET A 982 -18.49 5.79 19.21
CA MET A 982 -19.05 4.84 20.18
C MET A 982 -18.63 3.41 19.88
N HIS A 983 -18.52 3.05 18.60
CA HIS A 983 -18.03 1.76 18.20
C HIS A 983 -16.55 1.58 18.57
N LEU A 984 -15.71 2.60 18.36
CA LEU A 984 -14.31 2.59 18.79
C LEU A 984 -14.20 2.40 20.32
N ILE A 985 -15.04 3.08 21.09
CA ILE A 985 -15.08 2.93 22.55
C ILE A 985 -15.46 1.49 22.94
N TYR A 986 -16.43 0.89 22.25
CA TYR A 986 -16.80 -0.50 22.46
C TYR A 986 -15.64 -1.47 22.16
N GLU A 987 -14.91 -1.29 21.06
CA GLU A 987 -13.74 -2.13 20.73
C GLU A 987 -12.65 -2.02 21.80
N VAL A 988 -12.38 -0.81 22.31
CA VAL A 988 -11.42 -0.59 23.41
C VAL A 988 -11.89 -1.31 24.69
N VAL A 989 -13.18 -1.21 25.04
CA VAL A 989 -13.75 -1.88 26.21
C VAL A 989 -13.68 -3.40 26.10
N GLU A 990 -13.95 -3.96 24.93
CA GLU A 990 -13.84 -5.40 24.66
C GLU A 990 -12.38 -5.86 24.76
N PHE A 991 -11.45 -5.10 24.17
CA PHE A 991 -10.02 -5.40 24.21
C PHE A 991 -9.46 -5.39 25.63
N VAL A 992 -9.69 -4.30 26.38
CA VAL A 992 -9.21 -4.11 27.75
C VAL A 992 -9.88 -5.12 28.70
N GLY A 993 -11.08 -5.58 28.38
CA GLY A 993 -11.94 -6.33 29.28
C GLY A 993 -11.33 -7.62 29.83
N ARG A 994 -10.52 -8.34 29.04
CA ARG A 994 -9.84 -9.57 29.47
C ARG A 994 -8.61 -9.30 30.34
N TRP A 995 -7.95 -8.16 30.16
CA TRP A 995 -6.72 -7.77 30.89
C TRP A 995 -7.00 -7.44 32.36
N SER A 996 -8.24 -7.09 32.71
CA SER A 996 -8.66 -6.88 34.11
C SER A 996 -8.48 -8.12 35.00
N MET A 997 -8.25 -9.32 34.42
CA MET A 997 -8.00 -10.56 35.17
C MET A 997 -6.57 -10.71 35.68
N ILE A 998 -5.63 -9.83 35.29
CA ILE A 998 -4.21 -9.93 35.66
C ILE A 998 -4.03 -10.03 37.17
N ASP A 999 -4.70 -9.19 37.97
CA ASP A 999 -4.50 -9.17 39.42
C ASP A 999 -4.97 -10.45 40.13
N VAL A 1000 -6.02 -11.08 39.61
CA VAL A 1000 -6.52 -12.37 40.12
C VAL A 1000 -5.44 -13.45 39.95
N PHE A 1001 -4.77 -13.45 38.80
CA PHE A 1001 -3.65 -14.37 38.53
C PHE A 1001 -2.39 -14.00 39.32
N VAL A 1002 -2.11 -12.71 39.51
CA VAL A 1002 -0.99 -12.27 40.36
C VAL A 1002 -1.15 -12.80 41.78
N ILE A 1003 -2.36 -12.70 42.35
CA ILE A 1003 -2.64 -13.21 43.70
C ILE A 1003 -2.48 -14.74 43.77
N ALA A 1004 -2.95 -15.45 42.75
CA ALA A 1004 -2.78 -16.91 42.66
C ALA A 1004 -1.29 -17.31 42.66
N VAL A 1005 -0.46 -16.60 41.89
CA VAL A 1005 0.98 -16.85 41.77
C VAL A 1005 1.71 -16.48 43.07
N LEU A 1006 1.40 -15.33 43.67
CA LEU A 1006 1.98 -14.88 44.93
C LEU A 1006 1.69 -15.85 46.09
N SER A 1007 0.45 -16.33 46.19
CA SER A 1007 0.05 -17.26 47.24
C SER A 1007 0.68 -18.63 47.08
N ALA A 1008 0.89 -19.08 45.83
CA ALA A 1008 1.63 -20.29 45.56
C ALA A 1008 3.12 -20.14 45.96
N LEU A 1009 3.79 -19.08 45.48
CA LEU A 1009 5.25 -18.88 45.61
C LEU A 1009 5.73 -18.54 47.02
N VAL A 1010 4.99 -17.69 47.74
CA VAL A 1010 5.44 -17.20 49.05
C VAL A 1010 4.94 -18.13 50.15
N ARG A 1011 5.58 -19.30 50.23
CA ARG A 1011 5.37 -20.30 51.29
C ARG A 1011 6.72 -20.74 51.87
N MET A 1012 7.15 -20.08 52.94
CA MET A 1012 8.44 -20.34 53.59
C MET A 1012 8.26 -20.90 55.01
N GLY A 1013 7.63 -22.06 55.14
CA GLY A 1013 7.69 -22.90 56.36
C GLY A 1013 7.52 -22.17 57.70
N GLY A 1014 6.39 -21.48 57.90
CA GLY A 1014 6.06 -20.77 59.14
C GLY A 1014 6.73 -19.39 59.34
N LEU A 1015 7.69 -19.02 58.49
CA LEU A 1015 8.37 -17.71 58.54
C LEU A 1015 7.54 -16.61 57.88
N MET A 1016 7.08 -16.85 56.65
CA MET A 1016 6.26 -15.91 55.89
C MET A 1016 5.38 -16.66 54.89
N ASN A 1017 4.07 -16.43 54.94
CA ASN A 1017 3.08 -16.96 54.01
C ASN A 1017 2.15 -15.86 53.51
N ILE A 1018 1.73 -15.92 52.24
CA ILE A 1018 0.74 -15.00 51.67
C ILE A 1018 -0.52 -15.76 51.28
N TYR A 1019 -1.66 -15.33 51.80
CA TYR A 1019 -2.96 -15.89 51.49
C TYR A 1019 -3.82 -14.87 50.75
N PRO A 1020 -4.59 -15.27 49.72
CA PRO A 1020 -5.67 -14.42 49.22
C PRO A 1020 -6.67 -14.19 50.36
N ALA A 1021 -7.43 -13.10 50.28
CA ALA A 1021 -8.51 -12.82 51.22
C ALA A 1021 -9.83 -12.57 50.48
N ILE A 1022 -10.92 -12.34 51.22
CA ILE A 1022 -12.26 -12.19 50.64
C ILE A 1022 -12.35 -11.07 49.59
N GLY A 1023 -11.52 -10.02 49.70
CA GLY A 1023 -11.42 -8.95 48.71
C GLY A 1023 -10.98 -9.45 47.33
N ALA A 1024 -10.12 -10.47 47.25
CA ALA A 1024 -9.67 -11.06 45.98
C ALA A 1024 -10.81 -11.78 45.25
N VAL A 1025 -11.67 -12.49 45.99
CA VAL A 1025 -12.85 -13.17 45.44
C VAL A 1025 -13.87 -12.15 44.93
N MET A 1026 -14.12 -11.08 45.70
CA MET A 1026 -15.03 -10.00 45.29
C MET A 1026 -14.49 -9.26 44.06
N PHE A 1027 -13.18 -9.00 44.01
CA PHE A 1027 -12.54 -8.38 42.85
C PHE A 1027 -12.65 -9.27 41.60
N ALA A 1028 -12.38 -10.57 41.72
CA ALA A 1028 -12.58 -11.51 40.62
C ALA A 1028 -14.03 -11.52 40.12
N LEU A 1029 -15.01 -11.45 41.03
CA LEU A 1029 -16.42 -11.41 40.68
C LEU A 1029 -16.81 -10.11 39.97
N VAL A 1030 -16.26 -8.96 40.38
CA VAL A 1030 -16.39 -7.68 39.66
C VAL A 1030 -15.89 -7.82 38.23
N VAL A 1031 -14.69 -8.35 38.03
CA VAL A 1031 -14.09 -8.49 36.70
C VAL A 1031 -14.93 -9.41 35.81
N VAL A 1032 -15.36 -10.55 36.33
CA VAL A 1032 -16.23 -11.50 35.61
C VAL A 1032 -17.57 -10.84 35.26
N MET A 1033 -18.20 -10.11 36.18
CA MET A 1033 -19.46 -9.40 35.91
C MET A 1033 -19.30 -8.30 34.86
N THR A 1034 -18.22 -7.52 34.88
CA THR A 1034 -17.96 -6.52 33.82
C THR A 1034 -17.69 -7.18 32.47
N MET A 1035 -17.09 -8.37 32.44
CA MET A 1035 -16.88 -9.12 31.21
C MET A 1035 -18.20 -9.64 30.64
N PHE A 1036 -19.07 -10.21 31.47
CA PHE A 1036 -20.43 -10.59 31.06
C PHE A 1036 -21.27 -9.39 30.63
N SER A 1037 -21.14 -8.24 31.31
CA SER A 1037 -21.81 -6.99 30.92
C SER A 1037 -21.39 -6.57 29.50
N ALA A 1038 -20.09 -6.52 29.21
CA ALA A 1038 -19.59 -6.21 27.86
C ALA A 1038 -20.04 -7.25 26.81
N MET A 1039 -20.01 -8.54 27.15
CA MET A 1039 -20.44 -9.61 26.24
C MET A 1039 -21.95 -9.62 25.97
N THR A 1040 -22.78 -9.11 26.88
CA THR A 1040 -24.25 -9.08 26.73
C THR A 1040 -24.73 -7.89 25.90
N PHE A 1041 -23.94 -6.80 25.86
CA PHE A 1041 -24.20 -5.63 25.03
C PHE A 1041 -24.21 -6.00 23.54
N ASP A 1042 -25.23 -5.55 22.80
CA ASP A 1042 -25.35 -5.74 21.35
C ASP A 1042 -24.84 -4.47 20.64
N PRO A 1043 -23.60 -4.48 20.09
CA PRO A 1043 -22.97 -3.28 19.51
C PRO A 1043 -23.75 -2.70 18.33
N ARG A 1044 -24.58 -3.51 17.66
CA ARG A 1044 -25.43 -3.09 16.54
C ARG A 1044 -26.46 -2.04 16.95
N LEU A 1045 -26.83 -1.96 18.23
CA LEU A 1045 -27.77 -0.95 18.74
C LEU A 1045 -27.23 0.48 18.62
N LEU A 1046 -25.90 0.65 18.62
CA LEU A 1046 -25.26 1.96 18.41
C LEU A 1046 -25.55 2.51 17.00
N TRP A 1047 -25.75 1.62 16.04
CA TRP A 1047 -25.87 1.92 14.61
C TRP A 1047 -27.32 1.98 14.10
N ASP A 1048 -28.29 1.58 14.92
CA ASP A 1048 -29.71 1.54 14.54
C ASP A 1048 -30.32 2.95 14.36
N ARG A 1049 -29.65 3.98 14.89
CA ARG A 1049 -30.12 5.37 14.89
C ARG A 1049 -29.64 6.21 13.70
N GLU A 1050 -28.72 5.69 12.89
CA GLU A 1050 -28.25 6.39 11.69
C GLU A 1050 -29.29 6.31 10.55
N PRO A 1051 -29.78 7.44 10.01
CA PRO A 1051 -30.56 7.43 8.78
C PRO A 1051 -29.68 6.96 7.59
N ASP A 1052 -30.29 6.31 6.61
CA ASP A 1052 -29.59 5.87 5.40
C ASP A 1052 -29.06 7.10 4.63
N SER A 1053 -27.75 7.17 4.41
CA SER A 1053 -27.19 8.03 3.36
C SER A 1053 -27.63 7.62 1.95
N SER A 1054 -28.28 6.45 1.82
CA SER A 1054 -28.83 5.91 0.57
C SER A 1054 -30.33 6.16 0.34
N HIS A 1055 -31.09 6.67 1.33
CA HIS A 1055 -32.54 6.91 1.20
C HIS A 1055 -32.95 8.38 1.30
N GLU A 1056 -32.09 9.30 1.75
CA GLU A 1056 -32.42 10.74 1.73
C GLU A 1056 -32.59 11.31 0.31
N GLU A 1057 -32.07 10.64 -0.73
CA GLU A 1057 -32.32 11.03 -2.11
C GLU A 1057 -33.70 10.64 -2.67
N ILE A 1058 -34.42 9.72 -2.03
CA ILE A 1058 -35.72 9.26 -2.55
C ILE A 1058 -36.89 10.04 -1.91
N GLN A 1059 -36.71 10.66 -0.74
CA GLN A 1059 -37.81 11.34 -0.03
C GLN A 1059 -37.89 12.86 -0.22
N GLN A 1060 -36.88 13.53 -0.81
CA GLN A 1060 -36.96 14.97 -1.09
C GLN A 1060 -37.67 15.34 -2.41
N HIS A 1061 -38.23 14.38 -3.15
CA HIS A 1061 -39.05 14.62 -4.36
C HIS A 1061 -40.54 14.30 -4.18
N GLY A 1062 -41.07 14.55 -2.99
CA GLY A 1062 -42.49 14.36 -2.68
C GLY A 1062 -43.09 15.49 -1.84
N LYS A 1063 -42.94 16.75 -2.27
CA LYS A 1063 -43.87 17.87 -2.05
C LYS A 1063 -43.47 19.08 -2.89
#